data_AF-A0A1H4LMU9-F1
#
_entry.id   AF-A0A1H4LMU9-F1
#
_cell.length_a   1.000
_cell.length_b   1.000
_cell.length_c   1.000
_cell.angle_alpha   90.00
_cell.angle_beta   90.00
_cell.angle_gamma   90.00
#
_symmetry.space_group_name_H-M   'P 1'
#
loop_
_entity.id
_entity.type
_entity.pdbx_description
1 polymer ?
#
loop_
_entity_poly.entity_id
_entity_poly.type
_entity_poly.pdbx_seq_one_letter_code
_entity_poly.pdbx_strand_id
1 'polypeptide(L)'
;MAPAAQAVPATVTAPSVIAETPSDGPTGEPTVGPTETPAPTDTPSPEPTETTTPTQEPTETTAPTPDPTATTEPTEVPAPSNTAVPVVHGEPVVGQTLTSKGGLWEGATKFRFVWTLDGMAVQTTDHSAGEIDSLVLLPSMAGKTVQLTVTASREDQPSGTDAASTPLVVRNAEFTGLTWSNAVAGRAVVGETLTLATPAWDDSAFRGALRYQWYRGGAPITGATAERYVVGPADVGRPLQAIITLSAEGFTDHEFQSAQVTATSAAFTSVAVPTISGTARVGQVQTANPGVSAPAAATVTYQWYRGTTAIAGAVARTYTTTAADNGKALKVRVRAAKPGYTSVDRFSAARPIAVGLLVATKSPVVTGTHRYGNTVKVTQSWPAGTTLRYQWYRNGAAIRGATGYALYLNTGYIGTRVNVKVTASKPGYVTRSVTTSATGVGKALFALKAAPTVTGRLALGSVLTANAGSYNPAPSSLSYQWYRNGSAIAGARGRTYKVGAADNGRSLSVRVMASRAYYDAKATTSAAVKLPLWPVTVLRGDGTYRVGAQIKPGLYRATGGGPDCYWERLSGFGGRLDDINANYFGSARTYVQINAGDVGFTSRRCGSWTTVSPSGPRATRITADGTYRVGIDILPGTYYGYAGQYCGWRTLSGFGGTFEEIMDIDLPEGPMIVTIPSNARGFEVHGCGTLTRY
;
A
#
# COMPACT_ATOMS: atom_id res chain seq x y z
N MET A 1 -35.54 -29.41 19.55
CA MET A 1 -35.45 -29.28 18.08
C MET A 1 -35.72 -27.82 17.74
N ALA A 2 -34.91 -27.22 16.88
CA ALA A 2 -35.16 -25.92 16.24
C ALA A 2 -34.39 -25.93 14.90
N PRO A 3 -34.88 -25.30 13.81
CA PRO A 3 -34.36 -25.58 12.47
C PRO A 3 -33.04 -24.86 12.16
N ALA A 4 -32.24 -25.44 11.27
CA ALA A 4 -31.14 -24.74 10.61
C ALA A 4 -31.67 -23.93 9.42
N ALA A 5 -31.26 -22.67 9.29
CA ALA A 5 -31.46 -21.86 8.09
C ALA A 5 -30.26 -22.02 7.14
N GLN A 6 -30.54 -22.16 5.85
CA GLN A 6 -29.50 -22.33 4.82
C GLN A 6 -28.92 -20.99 4.35
N ALA A 7 -27.66 -21.02 3.91
CA ALA A 7 -27.03 -19.87 3.26
C ALA A 7 -27.30 -19.88 1.75
N VAL A 8 -27.63 -18.71 1.20
CA VAL A 8 -27.66 -18.41 -0.24
C VAL A 8 -26.85 -17.11 -0.44
N PRO A 9 -25.93 -17.04 -1.42
CA PRO A 9 -25.01 -15.90 -1.54
C PRO A 9 -25.68 -14.69 -2.20
N ALA A 10 -25.46 -13.50 -1.63
CA ALA A 10 -25.83 -12.23 -2.27
C ALA A 10 -24.76 -11.82 -3.28
N THR A 11 -25.14 -11.65 -4.55
CA THR A 11 -24.30 -11.05 -5.59
C THR A 11 -24.20 -9.54 -5.37
N VAL A 12 -22.98 -9.01 -5.22
CA VAL A 12 -22.72 -7.56 -5.14
C VAL A 12 -22.04 -7.09 -6.42
N THR A 13 -22.54 -5.99 -6.97
CA THR A 13 -22.09 -5.40 -8.25
C THR A 13 -20.69 -4.79 -8.14
N ALA A 14 -19.94 -4.79 -9.24
CA ALA A 14 -18.53 -4.37 -9.26
C ALA A 14 -18.34 -2.83 -9.33
N PRO A 15 -17.27 -2.30 -8.70
CA PRO A 15 -16.71 -0.99 -9.04
C PRO A 15 -15.61 -1.13 -10.12
N SER A 16 -15.53 -0.16 -11.04
CA SER A 16 -14.47 -0.10 -12.05
C SER A 16 -13.15 0.41 -11.46
N VAL A 17 -12.04 -0.28 -11.74
CA VAL A 17 -10.68 0.26 -11.63
C VAL A 17 -9.87 -0.25 -12.83
N ILE A 18 -9.18 0.66 -13.53
CA ILE A 18 -8.28 0.34 -14.65
C ILE A 18 -6.89 0.02 -14.07
N ALA A 19 -6.21 -0.99 -14.62
CA ALA A 19 -4.88 -1.40 -14.16
C ALA A 19 -3.75 -0.71 -14.93
N GLU A 20 -2.72 -0.28 -14.22
CA GLU A 20 -1.47 0.25 -14.78
C GLU A 20 -0.47 -0.89 -15.10
N THR A 21 0.44 -0.63 -16.04
CA THR A 21 1.77 -1.29 -16.12
C THR A 21 2.84 -0.25 -16.51
N PRO A 22 4.12 -0.42 -16.13
CA PRO A 22 4.94 0.73 -15.69
C PRO A 22 6.27 0.94 -16.45
N SER A 23 7.06 1.92 -15.95
CA SER A 23 8.44 2.31 -16.38
C SER A 23 8.48 3.17 -17.67
N ASP A 24 9.32 4.20 -17.81
CA ASP A 24 10.57 4.58 -17.12
C ASP A 24 10.63 6.05 -16.65
N GLY A 25 11.77 6.46 -16.07
CA GLY A 25 12.20 7.87 -15.89
C GLY A 25 13.69 8.02 -16.27
N PRO A 26 14.44 9.06 -15.82
CA PRO A 26 14.06 10.17 -14.94
C PRO A 26 14.59 11.56 -15.41
N THR A 27 14.72 12.53 -14.49
CA THR A 27 15.39 13.86 -14.57
C THR A 27 14.61 15.02 -15.23
N GLY A 28 14.81 16.24 -14.70
CA GLY A 28 14.20 17.49 -15.19
C GLY A 28 13.61 18.40 -14.11
N GLU A 29 14.41 18.87 -13.14
CA GLU A 29 13.97 19.83 -12.10
C GLU A 29 14.36 21.27 -12.47
N PRO A 30 13.42 22.24 -12.54
CA PRO A 30 13.72 23.62 -12.94
C PRO A 30 14.04 24.53 -11.75
N THR A 31 15.33 24.73 -11.46
CA THR A 31 15.77 25.79 -10.53
C THR A 31 15.84 27.14 -11.23
N VAL A 32 14.93 28.07 -10.89
CA VAL A 32 15.01 29.48 -11.31
C VAL A 32 15.65 30.31 -10.21
N GLY A 33 16.88 30.77 -10.45
CA GLY A 33 17.52 31.82 -9.66
C GLY A 33 17.36 33.18 -10.36
N PRO A 34 17.10 34.28 -9.63
CA PRO A 34 17.11 35.63 -10.21
C PRO A 34 18.54 36.19 -10.26
N THR A 35 18.90 36.80 -11.39
CA THR A 35 20.20 37.47 -11.58
C THR A 35 19.99 38.88 -12.11
N GLU A 36 20.70 39.83 -11.49
CA GLU A 36 21.00 41.20 -11.92
C GLU A 36 19.85 42.21 -12.12
N THR A 37 19.92 43.28 -11.32
CA THR A 37 19.16 44.53 -11.44
C THR A 37 20.13 45.63 -11.93
N PRO A 38 19.72 46.54 -12.84
CA PRO A 38 20.60 47.60 -13.33
C PRO A 38 20.56 48.88 -12.47
N ALA A 39 21.73 49.51 -12.28
CA ALA A 39 21.93 50.89 -11.81
C ALA A 39 21.44 51.23 -10.36
N PRO A 40 21.82 52.39 -9.78
CA PRO A 40 22.75 53.43 -10.24
C PRO A 40 24.04 53.50 -9.39
N THR A 41 24.91 54.48 -9.70
CA THR A 41 26.04 54.90 -8.85
C THR A 41 26.11 56.43 -8.83
N ASP A 42 26.30 57.02 -7.65
CA ASP A 42 26.34 58.47 -7.43
C ASP A 42 27.64 59.17 -7.87
N THR A 43 27.51 60.47 -8.10
CA THR A 43 28.60 61.45 -8.21
C THR A 43 29.36 61.59 -6.88
N PRO A 44 30.69 61.80 -6.94
CA PRO A 44 31.32 62.73 -6.00
C PRO A 44 32.26 63.75 -6.66
N SER A 45 32.30 64.95 -6.09
CA SER A 45 33.40 65.94 -6.22
C SER A 45 34.67 65.40 -5.52
N PRO A 46 35.92 65.90 -5.77
CA PRO A 46 36.24 67.33 -5.80
C PRO A 46 37.34 67.82 -6.79
N GLU A 47 37.62 69.11 -6.68
CA GLU A 47 38.82 69.90 -7.08
C GLU A 47 40.19 69.31 -6.59
N PRO A 48 41.41 69.83 -6.98
CA PRO A 48 41.72 71.24 -7.27
C PRO A 48 42.79 71.61 -8.36
N THR A 49 42.92 72.93 -8.61
CA THR A 49 44.12 73.73 -9.01
C THR A 49 45.10 73.27 -10.10
N GLU A 50 45.29 74.10 -11.15
CA GLU A 50 46.47 75.00 -11.37
C GLU A 50 46.28 75.80 -12.69
N THR A 51 46.28 77.14 -12.70
CA THR A 51 47.44 78.07 -12.81
C THR A 51 48.03 78.25 -14.23
N THR A 52 47.79 79.40 -14.87
CA THR A 52 48.79 80.19 -15.63
C THR A 52 48.23 81.57 -16.06
N THR A 53 49.09 82.58 -16.16
CA THR A 53 48.80 83.94 -16.67
C THR A 53 49.96 84.39 -17.56
N PRO A 54 49.70 84.93 -18.76
CA PRO A 54 50.23 86.27 -19.12
C PRO A 54 49.33 87.05 -20.13
N THR A 55 49.61 88.29 -20.57
CA THR A 55 50.11 89.55 -19.93
C THR A 55 50.12 90.66 -21.01
N GLN A 56 49.58 91.85 -20.69
CA GLN A 56 49.64 93.12 -21.48
C GLN A 56 48.87 93.12 -22.83
N GLU A 57 48.15 94.18 -23.26
CA GLU A 57 48.45 95.63 -23.50
C GLU A 57 49.31 95.89 -24.77
N PRO A 58 49.23 97.09 -25.42
CA PRO A 58 48.57 98.34 -25.01
C PRO A 58 47.70 99.03 -26.11
N THR A 59 47.37 100.31 -25.83
CA THR A 59 47.12 101.54 -26.66
C THR A 59 47.22 101.50 -28.21
N GLU A 60 46.76 102.49 -29.01
CA GLU A 60 46.69 103.95 -28.76
C GLU A 60 45.73 104.74 -29.71
N THR A 61 45.49 106.01 -29.38
CA THR A 61 44.78 107.02 -30.20
C THR A 61 45.73 107.73 -31.20
N THR A 62 45.23 108.07 -32.39
CA THR A 62 45.78 109.22 -33.16
C THR A 62 44.76 109.83 -34.13
N ALA A 63 44.94 111.11 -34.46
CA ALA A 63 44.11 111.95 -35.36
C ALA A 63 45.05 112.57 -36.44
N PRO A 64 44.83 113.74 -37.10
CA PRO A 64 43.63 114.60 -37.23
C PRO A 64 43.39 115.24 -38.65
N THR A 65 42.30 116.04 -38.78
CA THR A 65 42.11 117.19 -39.73
C THR A 65 42.14 116.97 -41.25
N PRO A 66 41.67 117.94 -42.10
CA PRO A 66 40.95 119.21 -41.83
C PRO A 66 39.46 119.07 -42.26
N ASP A 67 38.64 120.01 -42.80
CA ASP A 67 38.76 121.41 -43.26
C ASP A 67 37.35 122.13 -43.13
N PRO A 68 36.97 123.30 -43.71
CA PRO A 68 36.14 124.27 -42.96
C PRO A 68 34.80 124.71 -43.58
N THR A 69 33.90 125.27 -42.74
CA THR A 69 33.29 126.63 -42.87
C THR A 69 31.88 126.75 -42.26
N ALA A 70 31.81 127.39 -41.09
CA ALA A 70 30.73 128.22 -40.50
C ALA A 70 29.23 127.94 -40.75
N THR A 71 28.48 127.82 -39.65
CA THR A 71 27.37 128.75 -39.27
C THR A 71 27.21 128.72 -37.73
N THR A 72 26.59 129.73 -37.13
CA THR A 72 26.56 130.00 -35.67
C THR A 72 25.46 129.26 -34.88
N GLU A 73 25.78 128.79 -33.67
CA GLU A 73 24.85 128.24 -32.67
C GLU A 73 25.08 128.84 -31.25
N PRO A 74 24.14 128.66 -30.29
CA PRO A 74 24.11 129.40 -29.02
C PRO A 74 24.88 128.73 -27.87
N THR A 75 25.06 129.47 -26.77
CA THR A 75 25.76 129.05 -25.55
C THR A 75 24.99 127.99 -24.75
N GLU A 76 25.62 126.86 -24.46
CA GLU A 76 25.05 125.77 -23.65
C GLU A 76 25.38 125.91 -22.15
N VAL A 77 24.51 125.39 -21.29
CA VAL A 77 24.66 125.37 -19.82
C VAL A 77 25.05 123.95 -19.37
N PRO A 78 26.06 123.79 -18.48
CA PRO A 78 26.52 122.46 -18.06
C PRO A 78 25.50 121.72 -17.19
N ALA A 79 25.34 120.43 -17.47
CA ALA A 79 24.50 119.48 -16.73
C ALA A 79 24.94 119.33 -15.24
N PRO A 80 24.08 118.76 -14.36
CA PRO A 80 24.44 118.51 -12.96
C PRO A 80 25.60 117.52 -12.81
N SER A 81 26.42 117.70 -11.78
CA SER A 81 27.52 116.79 -11.43
C SER A 81 27.28 116.09 -10.09
N ASN A 82 27.67 114.81 -10.00
CA ASN A 82 27.68 114.10 -8.72
C ASN A 82 28.97 114.46 -7.95
N THR A 83 28.83 114.87 -6.70
CA THR A 83 29.96 115.15 -5.78
C THR A 83 30.06 114.13 -4.64
N ALA A 84 29.00 113.36 -4.38
CA ALA A 84 29.07 112.09 -3.65
C ALA A 84 27.99 111.11 -4.13
N VAL A 85 28.35 109.86 -4.37
CA VAL A 85 27.43 108.82 -4.85
C VAL A 85 26.32 108.52 -3.82
N PRO A 86 25.16 107.98 -4.23
CA PRO A 86 24.11 107.58 -3.29
C PRO A 86 24.61 106.56 -2.27
N VAL A 87 24.51 106.87 -0.98
CA VAL A 87 24.75 105.92 0.10
C VAL A 87 23.42 105.32 0.54
N VAL A 88 23.37 104.00 0.67
CA VAL A 88 22.20 103.27 1.18
C VAL A 88 22.44 102.91 2.65
N HIS A 89 21.43 103.15 3.48
CA HIS A 89 21.43 102.89 4.92
C HIS A 89 20.36 101.86 5.31
N GLY A 90 20.65 101.06 6.34
CA GLY A 90 19.85 99.90 6.75
C GLY A 90 20.62 98.60 6.52
N GLU A 91 20.18 97.49 7.14
CA GLU A 91 20.75 96.18 6.86
C GLU A 91 20.07 95.54 5.63
N PRO A 92 20.82 94.97 4.68
CA PRO A 92 20.25 94.23 3.55
C PRO A 92 19.81 92.84 4.03
N VAL A 93 18.63 92.79 4.66
CA VAL A 93 17.99 91.60 5.24
C VAL A 93 16.49 91.66 4.95
N VAL A 94 15.88 90.52 4.62
CA VAL A 94 14.42 90.42 4.43
C VAL A 94 13.64 91.00 5.63
N GLY A 95 12.57 91.74 5.35
CA GLY A 95 11.75 92.44 6.35
C GLY A 95 12.31 93.78 6.81
N GLN A 96 13.59 94.08 6.55
CA GLN A 96 14.19 95.39 6.84
C GLN A 96 13.88 96.40 5.73
N THR A 97 14.06 97.68 6.04
CA THR A 97 13.91 98.79 5.09
C THR A 97 15.26 99.44 4.82
N LEU A 98 15.64 99.48 3.54
CA LEU A 98 16.77 100.28 3.07
C LEU A 98 16.30 101.71 2.81
N THR A 99 17.15 102.70 3.07
CA THR A 99 16.85 104.13 2.86
C THR A 99 18.02 104.86 2.22
N SER A 100 17.76 105.93 1.47
CA SER A 100 18.82 106.80 0.93
C SER A 100 18.34 108.23 0.71
N LYS A 101 19.28 109.19 0.75
CA LYS A 101 19.10 110.59 0.34
C LYS A 101 19.55 110.88 -1.09
N GLY A 102 19.98 109.85 -1.83
CA GLY A 102 20.32 109.98 -3.24
C GLY A 102 21.67 110.64 -3.58
N GLY A 103 22.54 110.85 -2.58
CA GLY A 103 23.90 111.39 -2.78
C GLY A 103 23.99 112.91 -2.64
N LEU A 104 25.12 113.49 -3.08
CA LEU A 104 25.34 114.93 -3.16
C LEU A 104 25.63 115.33 -4.61
N TRP A 105 25.07 116.47 -5.02
CA TRP A 105 25.00 116.91 -6.40
C TRP A 105 25.12 118.42 -6.51
N GLU A 106 25.88 118.91 -7.48
CA GLU A 106 25.96 120.33 -7.80
C GLU A 106 25.06 120.69 -8.98
N GLY A 107 24.21 121.70 -8.79
CA GLY A 107 23.32 122.22 -9.82
C GLY A 107 22.19 121.29 -10.26
N ALA A 108 21.80 120.30 -9.46
CA ALA A 108 20.57 119.52 -9.68
C ALA A 108 19.37 120.15 -8.94
N THR A 109 18.16 120.03 -9.50
CA THR A 109 16.91 120.44 -8.83
C THR A 109 15.84 119.36 -8.78
N LYS A 110 15.97 118.28 -9.57
CA LYS A 110 15.05 117.13 -9.59
C LYS A 110 15.85 115.83 -9.54
N PHE A 111 15.33 114.84 -8.82
CA PHE A 111 16.02 113.56 -8.59
C PHE A 111 15.06 112.40 -8.86
N ARG A 112 15.46 111.45 -9.71
CA ARG A 112 14.75 110.18 -9.90
C ARG A 112 15.53 109.07 -9.24
N PHE A 113 14.93 108.43 -8.26
CA PHE A 113 15.46 107.25 -7.59
C PHE A 113 14.97 106.02 -8.34
N VAL A 114 15.88 105.09 -8.64
CA VAL A 114 15.58 103.80 -9.26
C VAL A 114 16.26 102.71 -8.43
N TRP A 115 15.49 102.02 -7.59
CA TRP A 115 15.97 100.79 -6.96
C TRP A 115 15.91 99.68 -7.98
N THR A 116 17.06 99.07 -8.24
CA THR A 116 17.21 97.89 -9.08
C THR A 116 17.48 96.65 -8.25
N LEU A 117 17.06 95.50 -8.76
CA LEU A 117 17.26 94.17 -8.20
C LEU A 117 17.80 93.27 -9.32
N ASP A 118 19.05 92.83 -9.18
CA ASP A 118 19.85 92.18 -10.23
C ASP A 118 19.84 92.98 -11.57
N GLY A 119 19.87 94.32 -11.46
CA GLY A 119 19.85 95.25 -12.59
C GLY A 119 18.46 95.60 -13.15
N MET A 120 17.38 94.93 -12.73
CA MET A 120 16.01 95.29 -13.13
C MET A 120 15.36 96.25 -12.13
N ALA A 121 14.76 97.35 -12.60
CA ALA A 121 14.06 98.30 -11.73
C ALA A 121 12.86 97.65 -11.00
N VAL A 122 12.80 97.80 -9.68
CA VAL A 122 11.71 97.30 -8.82
C VAL A 122 10.92 98.42 -8.14
N GLN A 123 11.51 99.60 -7.97
CA GLN A 123 10.84 100.81 -7.47
C GLN A 123 11.47 102.04 -8.15
N THR A 124 10.64 102.92 -8.69
CA THR A 124 11.06 104.18 -9.31
C THR A 124 10.21 105.32 -8.75
N THR A 125 10.87 106.37 -8.26
CA THR A 125 10.26 107.47 -7.51
C THR A 125 10.95 108.79 -7.87
N ASP A 126 10.18 109.87 -8.05
CA ASP A 126 10.70 111.22 -8.29
C ASP A 126 10.63 112.03 -6.99
N HIS A 127 11.72 112.72 -6.66
CA HIS A 127 11.99 113.31 -5.35
C HIS A 127 12.59 114.73 -5.44
N SER A 128 12.36 115.49 -4.37
CA SER A 128 12.98 116.81 -4.13
C SER A 128 14.37 116.68 -3.50
N ALA A 129 15.18 117.73 -3.58
CA ALA A 129 16.52 117.78 -3.00
C ALA A 129 16.52 117.45 -1.48
N GLY A 130 17.22 116.38 -1.09
CA GLY A 130 17.44 116.00 0.32
C GLY A 130 16.31 115.21 0.99
N GLU A 131 15.26 114.85 0.25
CA GLU A 131 14.27 113.85 0.68
C GLU A 131 14.91 112.47 0.89
N ILE A 132 14.20 111.57 1.57
CA ILE A 132 14.62 110.17 1.77
C ILE A 132 13.64 109.28 1.01
N ASP A 133 14.16 108.43 0.12
CA ASP A 133 13.41 107.30 -0.42
C ASP A 133 13.74 106.01 0.36
N SER A 134 12.84 105.03 0.29
CA SER A 134 12.94 103.78 1.04
C SER A 134 12.42 102.56 0.27
N LEU A 135 13.15 101.45 0.33
CA LEU A 135 12.75 100.15 -0.20
C LEU A 135 12.61 99.13 0.95
N VAL A 136 11.42 98.53 1.08
CA VAL A 136 11.19 97.40 2.00
C VAL A 136 11.63 96.11 1.32
N LEU A 137 12.50 95.35 1.97
CA LEU A 137 13.08 94.11 1.41
C LEU A 137 12.12 92.94 1.58
N LEU A 138 11.43 92.57 0.50
CA LEU A 138 10.48 91.46 0.48
C LEU A 138 11.19 90.09 0.44
N PRO A 139 10.57 89.00 0.92
CA PRO A 139 11.12 87.65 0.86
C PRO A 139 11.67 87.23 -0.52
N SER A 140 10.96 87.59 -1.59
CA SER A 140 11.33 87.30 -2.98
C SER A 140 12.52 88.12 -3.51
N MET A 141 13.10 88.98 -2.68
CA MET A 141 14.37 89.70 -2.92
C MET A 141 15.58 88.98 -2.30
N ALA A 142 15.39 87.94 -1.47
CA ALA A 142 16.48 87.21 -0.84
C ALA A 142 17.48 86.61 -1.85
N GLY A 143 18.77 86.69 -1.54
CA GLY A 143 19.88 86.24 -2.38
C GLY A 143 20.20 87.15 -3.56
N LYS A 144 19.39 88.18 -3.83
CA LYS A 144 19.55 89.09 -4.97
C LYS A 144 20.32 90.35 -4.61
N THR A 145 20.85 91.01 -5.63
CA THR A 145 21.65 92.22 -5.49
C THR A 145 20.76 93.45 -5.67
N VAL A 146 20.56 94.23 -4.61
CA VAL A 146 19.86 95.52 -4.66
C VAL A 146 20.86 96.67 -4.85
N GLN A 147 20.55 97.58 -5.77
CA GLN A 147 21.34 98.78 -6.04
C GLN A 147 20.41 99.95 -6.39
N LEU A 148 20.54 101.05 -5.66
CA LEU A 148 19.92 102.34 -6.00
C LEU A 148 20.78 103.07 -7.03
N THR A 149 20.17 103.48 -8.14
CA THR A 149 20.68 104.50 -9.06
C THR A 149 19.86 105.78 -8.89
N VAL A 150 20.51 106.94 -8.92
CA VAL A 150 19.82 108.24 -8.92
C VAL A 150 20.20 109.03 -10.16
N THR A 151 19.20 109.41 -10.95
CA THR A 151 19.31 110.36 -12.05
C THR A 151 19.01 111.76 -11.52
N ALA A 152 19.98 112.68 -11.57
CA ALA A 152 19.79 114.06 -11.15
C ALA A 152 19.72 115.01 -12.37
N SER A 153 18.69 115.83 -12.44
CA SER A 153 18.43 116.73 -13.57
C SER A 153 18.09 118.16 -13.13
N ARG A 154 17.96 119.06 -14.11
CA ARG A 154 17.46 120.43 -13.91
C ARG A 154 16.02 120.56 -14.38
N GLU A 155 15.41 121.70 -14.08
CA GLU A 155 14.06 122.01 -14.54
C GLU A 155 14.02 122.44 -16.02
N ASP A 156 15.13 122.97 -16.54
CA ASP A 156 15.34 123.44 -17.91
C ASP A 156 16.05 122.43 -18.83
N GLN A 157 16.69 121.38 -18.28
CA GLN A 157 17.32 120.28 -19.03
C GLN A 157 16.83 118.90 -18.53
N PRO A 158 16.05 118.13 -19.34
CA PRO A 158 15.47 116.86 -18.91
C PRO A 158 16.45 115.67 -18.94
N SER A 159 17.58 115.79 -19.64
CA SER A 159 18.67 114.81 -19.63
C SER A 159 19.50 114.95 -18.35
N GLY A 160 19.21 114.12 -17.36
CA GLY A 160 19.96 114.08 -16.10
C GLY A 160 21.26 113.26 -16.17
N THR A 161 22.03 113.32 -15.10
CA THR A 161 23.25 112.54 -14.89
C THR A 161 23.00 111.45 -13.84
N ASP A 162 23.45 110.23 -14.10
CA ASP A 162 23.27 109.08 -13.22
C ASP A 162 24.45 108.91 -12.26
N ALA A 163 24.15 108.53 -11.01
CA ALA A 163 25.12 107.97 -10.07
C ALA A 163 24.51 106.78 -9.33
N ALA A 164 25.27 105.69 -9.19
CA ALA A 164 24.82 104.48 -8.53
C ALA A 164 25.50 104.27 -7.17
N SER A 165 24.73 103.71 -6.22
CA SER A 165 25.20 103.22 -4.94
C SER A 165 26.09 101.97 -5.08
N THR A 166 26.80 101.61 -4.02
CA THR A 166 27.44 100.29 -3.92
C THR A 166 26.36 99.19 -3.86
N PRO A 167 26.42 98.14 -4.71
CA PRO A 167 25.46 97.04 -4.66
C PRO A 167 25.48 96.31 -3.31
N LEU A 168 24.30 95.90 -2.82
CA LEU A 168 24.13 95.16 -1.58
C LEU A 168 23.42 93.83 -1.87
N VAL A 169 23.89 92.71 -1.31
CA VAL A 169 23.19 91.42 -1.42
C VAL A 169 22.19 91.29 -0.28
N VAL A 170 20.91 91.08 -0.60
CA VAL A 170 19.85 90.88 0.39
C VAL A 170 19.98 89.50 1.03
N ARG A 171 20.26 89.47 2.33
CA ARG A 171 20.34 88.24 3.12
C ARG A 171 18.94 87.79 3.59
N ASN A 172 18.82 86.50 3.88
CA ASN A 172 17.64 85.96 4.54
C ASN A 172 17.52 86.52 5.98
N ALA A 173 16.30 86.57 6.50
CA ALA A 173 16.01 86.89 7.90
C ALA A 173 16.21 85.68 8.81
N GLU A 174 16.46 85.93 10.10
CA GLU A 174 16.57 84.89 11.13
C GLU A 174 15.30 84.86 12.00
N PHE A 175 14.85 83.67 12.41
CA PHE A 175 13.70 83.54 13.29
C PHE A 175 14.04 83.97 14.73
N THR A 176 13.13 84.70 15.38
CA THR A 176 13.28 85.20 16.76
C THR A 176 12.17 84.66 17.68
N GLY A 177 12.36 84.75 19.01
CA GLY A 177 11.40 84.22 19.99
C GLY A 177 11.34 82.68 20.09
N LEU A 178 12.33 81.99 19.50
CA LEU A 178 12.34 80.53 19.36
C LEU A 178 12.25 79.82 20.72
N THR A 179 11.12 79.16 20.97
CA THR A 179 10.84 78.43 22.21
C THR A 179 10.32 77.03 21.94
N TRP A 180 10.97 76.04 22.56
CA TRP A 180 10.59 74.63 22.46
C TRP A 180 11.16 73.82 23.62
N SER A 181 10.44 72.76 24.05
CA SER A 181 10.79 71.98 25.24
C SER A 181 11.81 70.86 25.00
N ASN A 182 12.15 70.55 23.74
CA ASN A 182 12.91 69.37 23.25
C ASN A 182 12.43 67.96 23.67
N ALA A 183 11.51 67.88 24.63
CA ALA A 183 11.00 66.65 25.20
C ALA A 183 10.21 65.79 24.18
N VAL A 184 10.56 64.51 24.13
CA VAL A 184 9.78 63.48 23.45
C VAL A 184 8.79 62.88 24.45
N ALA A 185 7.51 63.15 24.27
CA ALA A 185 6.45 62.63 25.12
C ALA A 185 6.03 61.21 24.71
N GLY A 186 5.60 60.39 25.69
CA GLY A 186 5.20 59.00 25.48
C GLY A 186 6.20 57.99 26.05
N ARG A 187 5.94 56.69 25.87
CA ARG A 187 6.86 55.62 26.26
C ARG A 187 7.61 55.10 25.04
N ALA A 188 8.94 55.03 25.12
CA ALA A 188 9.77 54.40 24.09
C ALA A 188 9.70 52.85 24.21
N VAL A 189 8.53 52.28 23.90
CA VAL A 189 8.22 50.85 23.96
C VAL A 189 7.49 50.44 22.68
N VAL A 190 7.85 49.29 22.09
CA VAL A 190 7.29 48.86 20.78
C VAL A 190 5.75 48.80 20.77
N GLY A 191 5.14 49.56 19.86
CA GLY A 191 3.69 49.70 19.70
C GLY A 191 3.07 50.89 20.44
N GLU A 192 3.83 51.61 21.27
CA GLU A 192 3.43 52.91 21.82
C GLU A 192 3.74 54.04 20.84
N THR A 193 3.09 55.18 21.03
CA THR A 193 3.31 56.41 20.24
C THR A 193 4.17 57.40 21.03
N LEU A 194 5.22 57.90 20.37
CA LEU A 194 5.97 59.08 20.76
C LEU A 194 5.37 60.32 20.09
N THR A 195 5.38 61.45 20.80
CA THR A 195 4.81 62.73 20.35
C THR A 195 5.75 63.89 20.69
N LEU A 196 5.87 64.86 19.79
CA LEU A 196 6.63 66.10 20.00
C LEU A 196 5.67 67.25 20.35
N ALA A 197 6.15 68.22 21.14
CA ALA A 197 5.49 69.52 21.23
C ALA A 197 5.75 70.33 19.94
N THR A 198 4.82 71.20 19.56
CA THR A 198 5.05 72.18 18.48
C THR A 198 6.00 73.29 18.98
N PRO A 199 7.06 73.67 18.24
CA PRO A 199 7.83 74.88 18.52
C PRO A 199 7.01 76.16 18.36
N ALA A 200 7.43 77.25 19.00
CA ALA A 200 6.86 78.59 18.86
C ALA A 200 7.95 79.64 18.60
N TRP A 201 7.56 80.76 17.99
CA TRP A 201 8.41 81.90 17.61
C TRP A 201 7.57 83.18 17.60
N ASP A 202 8.21 84.35 17.70
CA ASP A 202 7.50 85.64 17.86
C ASP A 202 6.96 86.22 16.54
N ASP A 203 7.53 85.83 15.41
CA ASP A 203 7.15 86.37 14.10
C ASP A 203 5.83 85.77 13.58
N SER A 204 4.75 86.51 13.86
CA SER A 204 3.38 86.19 13.44
C SER A 204 3.01 86.67 12.03
N ALA A 205 3.88 87.45 11.37
CA ALA A 205 3.64 87.97 10.03
C ALA A 205 3.87 86.87 8.97
N PHE A 206 4.85 85.99 9.18
CA PHE A 206 5.20 84.92 8.25
C PHE A 206 4.63 83.56 8.69
N ARG A 207 3.97 82.86 7.74
CA ARG A 207 3.43 81.51 7.95
C ARG A 207 4.54 80.45 7.79
N GLY A 208 5.45 80.41 8.77
CA GLY A 208 6.51 79.39 8.84
C GLY A 208 5.95 77.96 8.79
N ALA A 209 6.56 77.11 7.97
CA ALA A 209 6.19 75.72 7.79
C ALA A 209 7.12 74.80 8.60
N LEU A 210 6.54 73.87 9.34
CA LEU A 210 7.27 72.85 10.11
C LEU A 210 7.34 71.54 9.34
N ARG A 211 8.56 71.01 9.16
CA ARG A 211 8.83 69.67 8.61
C ARG A 211 9.44 68.81 9.70
N TYR A 212 8.89 67.63 9.93
CA TYR A 212 9.41 66.67 10.91
C TYR A 212 10.20 65.57 10.19
N GLN A 213 11.26 65.06 10.82
CA GLN A 213 11.91 63.80 10.43
C GLN A 213 12.40 63.07 11.69
N TRP A 214 11.98 61.82 11.87
CA TRP A 214 12.49 60.96 12.96
C TRP A 214 13.74 60.18 12.54
N TYR A 215 14.62 59.91 13.49
CA TYR A 215 15.92 59.26 13.29
C TYR A 215 16.08 58.09 14.25
N ARG A 216 16.74 57.01 13.79
CA ARG A 216 17.05 55.79 14.54
C ARG A 216 18.56 55.58 14.55
N GLY A 217 19.22 55.84 15.68
CA GLY A 217 20.67 55.71 15.78
C GLY A 217 21.43 56.64 14.82
N GLY A 218 20.94 57.87 14.63
CA GLY A 218 21.52 58.88 13.74
C GLY A 218 21.09 58.81 12.26
N ALA A 219 20.46 57.72 11.80
CA ALA A 219 19.96 57.61 10.42
C ALA A 219 18.46 57.97 10.33
N PRO A 220 18.00 58.70 9.29
CA PRO A 220 16.60 59.06 9.13
C PRO A 220 15.72 57.83 8.88
N ILE A 221 14.53 57.82 9.48
CA ILE A 221 13.53 56.75 9.33
C ILE A 221 12.61 57.12 8.17
N THR A 222 12.71 56.38 7.05
CA THR A 222 11.93 56.62 5.83
C THR A 222 10.42 56.73 6.13
N GLY A 223 9.80 57.83 5.70
CA GLY A 223 8.36 58.09 5.87
C GLY A 223 7.93 58.51 7.28
N ALA A 224 8.84 58.60 8.25
CA ALA A 224 8.54 59.09 9.60
C ALA A 224 8.64 60.62 9.66
N THR A 225 7.72 61.31 8.97
CA THR A 225 7.75 62.76 8.75
C THR A 225 6.62 63.53 9.45
N ALA A 226 6.10 62.99 10.55
CA ALA A 226 5.01 63.57 11.34
C ALA A 226 5.45 63.92 12.78
N GLU A 227 4.67 64.77 13.45
CA GLU A 227 4.73 65.09 14.89
C GLU A 227 4.80 63.84 15.81
N ARG A 228 4.29 62.70 15.33
CA ARG A 228 4.13 61.45 16.09
C ARG A 228 4.80 60.28 15.40
N TYR A 229 5.39 59.40 16.20
CA TYR A 229 6.06 58.18 15.74
C TYR A 229 5.66 56.97 16.57
N VAL A 230 5.18 55.90 15.92
CA VAL A 230 4.87 54.63 16.59
C VAL A 230 6.13 53.77 16.62
N VAL A 231 6.58 53.40 17.82
CA VAL A 231 7.84 52.65 18.02
C VAL A 231 7.71 51.26 17.40
N GLY A 232 8.56 50.95 16.42
CA GLY A 232 8.62 49.69 15.71
C GLY A 232 9.66 48.71 16.28
N PRO A 233 9.59 47.41 15.93
CA PRO A 233 10.55 46.40 16.38
C PRO A 233 12.02 46.69 16.08
N ALA A 234 12.32 47.49 15.05
CA ALA A 234 13.67 47.83 14.63
C ALA A 234 14.32 48.96 15.45
N ASP A 235 13.55 49.63 16.31
CA ASP A 235 14.05 50.72 17.18
C ASP A 235 14.72 50.18 18.46
N VAL A 236 14.37 48.96 18.88
CA VAL A 236 14.76 48.41 20.18
C VAL A 236 16.28 48.44 20.38
N GLY A 237 16.71 49.06 21.48
CA GLY A 237 18.11 49.23 21.83
C GLY A 237 18.84 50.36 21.08
N ARG A 238 18.15 51.12 20.22
CA ARG A 238 18.69 52.30 19.52
C ARG A 238 18.06 53.59 20.09
N PRO A 239 18.78 54.72 20.08
CA PRO A 239 18.18 56.01 20.37
C PRO A 239 17.28 56.44 19.23
N LEU A 240 16.09 56.92 19.56
CA LEU A 240 15.19 57.65 18.69
C LEU A 240 15.31 59.15 18.97
N GLN A 241 15.30 59.94 17.90
CA GLN A 241 15.35 61.39 17.93
C GLN A 241 14.42 61.94 16.83
N ALA A 242 14.00 63.19 16.94
CA ALA A 242 13.41 63.93 15.84
C ALA A 242 14.16 65.24 15.60
N ILE A 243 14.22 65.64 14.32
CA ILE A 243 14.57 66.99 13.90
C ILE A 243 13.29 67.63 13.36
N ILE A 244 13.05 68.89 13.72
CA ILE A 244 11.98 69.72 13.18
C ILE A 244 12.62 70.91 12.47
N THR A 245 12.51 70.97 11.15
CA THR A 245 12.96 72.11 10.35
C THR A 245 11.81 73.13 10.27
N LEU A 246 12.06 74.37 10.70
CA LEU A 246 11.20 75.53 10.51
C LEU A 246 11.70 76.32 9.30
N SER A 247 10.88 76.41 8.26
CA SER A 247 11.21 77.04 6.97
C SER A 247 10.19 78.11 6.58
N ALA A 248 10.65 79.27 6.07
CA ALA A 248 9.81 80.30 5.45
C ALA A 248 10.53 80.96 4.27
N GLU A 249 9.78 81.48 3.30
CA GLU A 249 10.37 82.23 2.18
C GLU A 249 11.11 83.46 2.72
N GLY A 250 12.36 83.67 2.26
CA GLY A 250 13.20 84.77 2.71
C GLY A 250 13.80 84.62 4.12
N PHE A 251 13.63 83.49 4.79
CA PHE A 251 14.26 83.18 6.09
C PHE A 251 15.34 82.11 5.97
N THR A 252 16.26 82.06 6.93
CA THR A 252 17.17 80.93 7.12
C THR A 252 16.42 79.80 7.83
N ASP A 253 16.48 78.58 7.30
CA ASP A 253 15.85 77.41 7.93
C ASP A 253 16.47 77.12 9.31
N HIS A 254 15.63 76.90 10.32
CA HIS A 254 16.06 76.61 11.69
C HIS A 254 15.72 75.17 12.10
N GLU A 255 16.66 74.45 12.73
CA GLU A 255 16.47 73.06 13.16
C GLU A 255 16.32 72.91 14.69
N PHE A 256 15.17 72.39 15.13
CA PHE A 256 14.95 71.96 16.50
C PHE A 256 15.27 70.46 16.65
N GLN A 257 16.25 70.11 17.50
CA GLN A 257 16.65 68.71 17.73
C GLN A 257 16.11 68.17 19.07
N SER A 258 15.34 67.08 19.05
CA SER A 258 14.74 66.52 20.26
C SER A 258 15.77 65.90 21.19
N ALA A 259 15.41 65.74 22.47
CA ALA A 259 16.08 64.77 23.33
C ALA A 259 16.01 63.36 22.73
N GLN A 260 17.03 62.54 22.98
CA GLN A 260 17.05 61.14 22.52
C GLN A 260 16.36 60.21 23.53
N VAL A 261 15.56 59.26 23.03
CA VAL A 261 14.92 58.22 23.84
C VAL A 261 15.25 56.82 23.31
N THR A 262 15.79 55.94 24.15
CA THR A 262 16.14 54.58 23.73
C THR A 262 14.92 53.67 23.77
N ALA A 263 14.54 53.10 22.63
CA ALA A 263 13.39 52.22 22.54
C ALA A 263 13.63 50.84 23.19
N THR A 264 12.59 50.29 23.81
CA THR A 264 12.62 49.04 24.58
C THR A 264 11.55 48.05 24.10
N SER A 265 11.78 46.76 24.36
CA SER A 265 10.84 45.69 23.98
C SER A 265 9.55 45.74 24.79
N ALA A 266 8.41 45.58 24.12
CA ALA A 266 7.12 45.37 24.76
C ALA A 266 7.04 44.01 25.48
N ALA A 267 6.00 43.82 26.28
CA ALA A 267 5.72 42.58 26.99
C ALA A 267 4.46 41.88 26.46
N PHE A 268 4.39 40.55 26.58
CA PHE A 268 3.13 39.82 26.44
C PHE A 268 2.27 40.03 27.69
N THR A 269 1.03 40.49 27.53
CA THR A 269 0.07 40.68 28.63
C THR A 269 -0.48 39.36 29.15
N SER A 270 -0.53 38.31 28.31
CA SER A 270 -0.77 36.94 28.75
C SER A 270 -0.04 35.91 27.88
N VAL A 271 0.37 34.79 28.49
CA VAL A 271 0.87 33.59 27.81
C VAL A 271 0.38 32.38 28.59
N ALA A 272 -0.44 31.54 27.95
CA ALA A 272 -1.04 30.36 28.56
C ALA A 272 0.00 29.33 29.01
N VAL A 273 -0.36 28.49 29.98
CA VAL A 273 0.44 27.32 30.38
C VAL A 273 0.21 26.20 29.36
N PRO A 274 1.26 25.66 28.70
CA PRO A 274 1.10 24.66 27.66
C PRO A 274 0.71 23.29 28.25
N THR A 275 -0.06 22.51 27.49
CA THR A 275 -0.49 21.16 27.89
C THR A 275 0.11 20.07 27.00
N ILE A 276 0.08 18.83 27.48
CA ILE A 276 0.55 17.65 26.73
C ILE A 276 -0.62 16.68 26.56
N SER A 277 -0.98 16.37 25.31
CA SER A 277 -1.97 15.36 24.95
C SER A 277 -1.33 14.07 24.36
N GLY A 278 -2.14 13.05 24.09
CA GLY A 278 -1.71 11.70 23.68
C GLY A 278 -1.70 10.68 24.83
N THR A 279 -1.39 9.41 24.55
CA THR A 279 -1.32 8.34 25.56
C THR A 279 0.01 8.37 26.30
N ALA A 280 0.01 8.49 27.63
CA ALA A 280 1.23 8.61 28.44
C ALA A 280 1.96 7.27 28.68
N ARG A 281 2.41 6.61 27.61
CA ARG A 281 3.18 5.34 27.66
C ARG A 281 4.33 5.32 26.67
N VAL A 282 5.41 4.58 26.98
CA VAL A 282 6.56 4.37 26.07
C VAL A 282 6.12 3.91 24.69
N GLY A 283 6.69 4.51 23.65
CA GLY A 283 6.35 4.26 22.24
C GLY A 283 5.07 4.94 21.78
N GLN A 284 4.60 5.96 22.49
CA GLN A 284 3.45 6.79 22.11
C GLN A 284 3.86 8.24 21.90
N VAL A 285 3.27 8.86 20.87
CA VAL A 285 3.42 10.29 20.57
C VAL A 285 2.75 11.11 21.67
N GLN A 286 3.50 12.05 22.23
CA GLN A 286 3.00 13.15 23.04
C GLN A 286 2.92 14.39 22.14
N THR A 287 1.86 15.19 22.28
CA THR A 287 1.68 16.42 21.51
C THR A 287 1.62 17.61 22.46
N ALA A 288 2.50 18.59 22.24
CA ALA A 288 2.47 19.86 22.95
C ALA A 288 1.36 20.75 22.36
N ASN A 289 0.56 21.36 23.23
CA ASN A 289 -0.41 22.38 22.87
C ASN A 289 0.05 23.68 23.54
N PRO A 290 0.53 24.68 22.77
CA PRO A 290 1.17 25.87 23.33
C PRO A 290 0.20 26.78 24.07
N GLY A 291 -1.11 26.66 23.81
CA GLY A 291 -2.12 27.62 24.24
C GLY A 291 -2.06 28.88 23.38
N VAL A 292 -2.56 30.00 23.91
CA VAL A 292 -2.59 31.32 23.27
C VAL A 292 -1.77 32.34 24.06
N SER A 293 -1.40 33.44 23.40
CA SER A 293 -0.78 34.61 24.02
C SER A 293 -1.49 35.89 23.57
N ALA A 294 -1.43 36.91 24.42
CA ALA A 294 -1.83 38.28 24.08
C ALA A 294 -0.58 39.21 24.13
N PRO A 295 -0.23 39.90 23.03
CA PRO A 295 -0.70 39.65 21.65
C PRO A 295 -0.27 38.25 21.16
N ALA A 296 -0.81 37.83 20.01
CA ALA A 296 -0.39 36.57 19.38
C ALA A 296 1.12 36.57 19.07
N ALA A 297 1.80 35.49 19.43
CA ALA A 297 3.21 35.28 19.13
C ALA A 297 3.41 35.01 17.62
N ALA A 298 4.42 35.64 17.03
CA ALA A 298 4.81 35.39 15.64
C ALA A 298 5.63 34.09 15.49
N THR A 299 6.23 33.60 16.58
CA THR A 299 7.00 32.35 16.59
C THR A 299 6.79 31.62 17.91
N VAL A 300 6.60 30.30 17.82
CA VAL A 300 6.42 29.41 18.97
C VAL A 300 7.37 28.24 18.82
N THR A 301 8.38 28.14 19.71
CA THR A 301 9.35 27.03 19.70
C THR A 301 9.18 26.12 20.92
N TYR A 302 9.55 24.85 20.77
CA TYR A 302 9.38 23.82 21.78
C TYR A 302 10.74 23.29 22.24
N GLN A 303 10.80 22.80 23.47
CA GLN A 303 11.88 21.92 23.94
C GLN A 303 11.29 20.93 24.93
N TRP A 304 11.43 19.62 24.67
CA TRP A 304 10.98 18.57 25.58
C TRP A 304 12.04 18.27 26.65
N TYR A 305 11.58 17.90 27.84
CA TYR A 305 12.39 17.65 29.03
C TYR A 305 11.99 16.32 29.68
N ARG A 306 12.99 15.57 30.15
CA ARG A 306 12.85 14.37 30.98
C ARG A 306 13.20 14.74 32.41
N GLY A 307 12.19 14.94 33.25
CA GLY A 307 12.36 15.60 34.54
C GLY A 307 12.79 17.06 34.35
N THR A 308 14.01 17.39 34.79
CA THR A 308 14.64 18.71 34.62
C THR A 308 15.62 18.78 33.44
N THR A 309 16.05 17.64 32.88
CA THR A 309 17.03 17.59 31.78
C THR A 309 16.37 17.77 30.42
N ALA A 310 16.89 18.68 29.58
CA ALA A 310 16.43 18.83 28.21
C ALA A 310 16.76 17.57 27.38
N ILE A 311 15.82 17.13 26.54
CA ILE A 311 16.03 16.01 25.62
C ILE A 311 16.64 16.58 24.33
N ALA A 312 17.91 16.28 24.07
CA ALA A 312 18.63 16.77 22.90
C ALA A 312 17.86 16.48 21.58
N GLY A 313 17.78 17.47 20.70
CA GLY A 313 17.06 17.40 19.42
C GLY A 313 15.52 17.41 19.52
N ALA A 314 14.93 17.25 20.70
CA ALA A 314 13.47 17.22 20.86
C ALA A 314 12.87 18.64 20.92
N VAL A 315 12.88 19.34 19.78
CA VAL A 315 12.39 20.72 19.61
C VAL A 315 11.09 20.83 18.79
N ALA A 316 10.54 19.71 18.33
CA ALA A 316 9.28 19.65 17.60
C ALA A 316 8.06 19.77 18.52
N ARG A 317 6.90 20.13 17.96
CA ARG A 317 5.60 20.14 18.67
C ARG A 317 5.20 18.75 19.20
N THR A 318 5.74 17.67 18.65
CA THR A 318 5.49 16.28 19.05
C THR A 318 6.75 15.59 19.56
N TYR A 319 6.58 14.62 20.45
CA TYR A 319 7.66 13.76 20.93
C TYR A 319 7.21 12.31 21.08
N THR A 320 7.86 11.39 20.37
CA THR A 320 7.63 9.95 20.55
C THR A 320 8.45 9.45 21.74
N THR A 321 7.75 9.02 22.79
CA THR A 321 8.38 8.50 24.01
C THR A 321 9.26 7.28 23.77
N THR A 322 10.39 7.25 24.46
CA THR A 322 11.44 6.24 24.35
C THR A 322 11.51 5.37 25.61
N ALA A 323 12.33 4.31 25.58
CA ALA A 323 12.55 3.46 26.75
C ALA A 323 13.09 4.22 27.97
N ALA A 324 13.86 5.30 27.75
CA ALA A 324 14.43 6.15 28.79
C ALA A 324 13.39 7.04 29.51
N ASP A 325 12.19 7.18 28.95
CA ASP A 325 11.09 7.94 29.56
C ASP A 325 10.26 7.10 30.55
N ASN A 326 10.45 5.77 30.58
CA ASN A 326 9.72 4.86 31.45
C ASN A 326 9.86 5.23 32.93
N GLY A 327 8.75 5.54 33.61
CA GLY A 327 8.74 5.99 35.01
C GLY A 327 9.32 7.39 35.23
N LYS A 328 9.58 8.15 34.18
CA LYS A 328 10.00 9.57 34.24
C LYS A 328 8.83 10.47 33.88
N ALA A 329 8.84 11.69 34.40
CA ALA A 329 7.88 12.71 34.00
C ALA A 329 8.42 13.52 32.82
N LEU A 330 7.65 13.60 31.73
CA LEU A 330 7.93 14.53 30.64
C LEU A 330 7.37 15.92 30.97
N LYS A 331 8.09 16.95 30.52
CA LYS A 331 7.60 18.32 30.40
C LYS A 331 7.92 18.85 29.01
N VAL A 332 7.20 19.87 28.56
CA VAL A 332 7.59 20.68 27.41
C VAL A 332 7.71 22.14 27.83
N ARG A 333 8.81 22.79 27.43
CA ARG A 333 8.94 24.25 27.43
C ARG A 333 8.42 24.76 26.09
N VAL A 334 7.60 25.80 26.14
CA VAL A 334 7.11 26.53 24.97
C VAL A 334 7.58 27.97 25.11
N ARG A 335 8.29 28.48 24.09
CA ARG A 335 8.74 29.87 24.04
C ARG A 335 7.86 30.65 23.06
N ALA A 336 7.18 31.67 23.56
CA ALA A 336 6.46 32.65 22.75
C ALA A 336 7.39 33.82 22.40
N ALA A 337 7.48 34.16 21.10
CA ALA A 337 8.27 35.28 20.61
C ALA A 337 7.51 36.08 19.54
N LYS A 338 7.76 37.39 19.51
CA LYS A 338 7.26 38.34 18.50
C LYS A 338 8.32 39.44 18.33
N PRO A 339 8.62 39.93 17.11
CA PRO A 339 9.57 41.02 16.91
C PRO A 339 9.22 42.23 17.78
N GLY A 340 10.21 42.78 18.49
CA GLY A 340 10.03 43.91 19.42
C GLY A 340 9.37 43.56 20.77
N TYR A 341 9.17 42.28 21.08
CA TYR A 341 8.59 41.83 22.36
C TYR A 341 9.57 40.92 23.11
N THR A 342 9.64 41.10 24.43
CA THR A 342 10.40 40.23 25.33
C THR A 342 9.79 38.83 25.31
N SER A 343 10.55 37.85 24.78
CA SER A 343 10.06 36.48 24.61
C SER A 343 9.84 35.78 25.95
N VAL A 344 8.75 35.01 26.07
CA VAL A 344 8.34 34.38 27.33
C VAL A 344 8.38 32.85 27.21
N ASP A 345 9.07 32.19 28.14
CA ASP A 345 9.00 30.75 28.32
C ASP A 345 7.86 30.35 29.28
N ARG A 346 7.15 29.27 28.94
CA ARG A 346 6.20 28.56 29.82
C ARG A 346 6.47 27.06 29.77
N PHE A 347 6.31 26.39 30.90
CA PHE A 347 6.49 24.93 31.00
C PHE A 347 5.15 24.25 31.28
N SER A 348 4.94 23.07 30.69
CA SER A 348 3.79 22.25 31.02
C SER A 348 3.87 21.70 32.45
N ALA A 349 2.71 21.26 32.96
CA ALA A 349 2.67 20.30 34.06
C ALA A 349 3.52 19.05 33.72
N ALA A 350 4.07 18.41 34.75
CA ALA A 350 4.90 17.21 34.60
C ALA A 350 4.00 15.97 34.38
N ARG A 351 4.27 15.22 33.31
CA ARG A 351 3.43 14.08 32.87
C ARG A 351 4.19 12.76 32.98
N PRO A 352 3.92 11.91 34.00
CA PRO A 352 4.53 10.59 34.13
C PRO A 352 4.26 9.71 32.90
N ILE A 353 5.31 9.11 32.32
CA ILE A 353 5.19 8.17 31.22
C ILE A 353 5.30 6.75 31.77
N ALA A 354 4.21 6.00 31.65
CA ALA A 354 4.15 4.62 32.10
C ALA A 354 4.80 3.65 31.09
N VAL A 355 5.06 2.43 31.55
CA VAL A 355 5.61 1.34 30.72
C VAL A 355 4.74 1.08 29.47
N GLY A 356 5.38 0.84 28.33
CA GLY A 356 4.73 0.50 27.06
C GLY A 356 4.11 -0.90 27.08
N LEU A 357 3.18 -1.18 26.17
CA LEU A 357 2.52 -2.47 26.04
C LEU A 357 2.89 -3.15 24.72
N LEU A 358 3.29 -4.42 24.76
CA LEU A 358 3.55 -5.23 23.57
C LEU A 358 2.28 -6.01 23.18
N VAL A 359 1.79 -5.74 21.97
CA VAL A 359 0.69 -6.44 21.30
C VAL A 359 1.24 -7.04 20.01
N ALA A 360 0.89 -8.28 19.70
CA ALA A 360 1.27 -8.91 18.43
C ALA A 360 0.43 -8.32 17.29
N THR A 361 1.06 -7.89 16.20
CA THR A 361 0.36 -7.45 14.98
C THR A 361 -0.14 -8.62 14.14
N LYS A 362 0.44 -9.82 14.31
CA LYS A 362 -0.13 -11.11 13.92
C LYS A 362 0.14 -12.12 15.04
N SER A 363 -0.91 -12.69 15.62
CA SER A 363 -0.82 -13.68 16.70
C SER A 363 0.03 -14.89 16.31
N PRO A 364 0.81 -15.49 17.24
CA PRO A 364 1.55 -16.72 16.97
C PRO A 364 0.66 -17.90 16.55
N VAL A 365 1.02 -18.56 15.45
CA VAL A 365 0.37 -19.78 14.92
C VAL A 365 1.44 -20.83 14.65
N VAL A 366 1.19 -22.09 15.05
CA VAL A 366 2.06 -23.21 14.63
C VAL A 366 1.62 -23.73 13.27
N THR A 367 2.54 -23.73 12.31
CA THR A 367 2.32 -24.08 10.91
C THR A 367 3.12 -25.33 10.51
N GLY A 368 2.66 -26.02 9.46
CA GLY A 368 3.27 -27.24 8.93
C GLY A 368 2.55 -28.53 9.36
N THR A 369 2.94 -29.64 8.75
CA THR A 369 2.32 -30.95 8.95
C THR A 369 2.66 -31.50 10.34
N HIS A 370 1.65 -31.64 11.21
CA HIS A 370 1.80 -32.19 12.55
C HIS A 370 1.86 -33.73 12.54
N ARG A 371 2.92 -34.27 11.91
CA ARG A 371 3.18 -35.71 11.80
C ARG A 371 4.67 -36.01 11.94
N TYR A 372 5.00 -37.21 12.41
CA TYR A 372 6.37 -37.71 12.51
C TYR A 372 7.23 -37.38 11.27
N GLY A 373 8.48 -36.99 11.51
CA GLY A 373 9.47 -36.66 10.47
C GLY A 373 9.35 -35.27 9.86
N ASN A 374 8.36 -34.46 10.27
CA ASN A 374 8.16 -33.10 9.77
C ASN A 374 8.67 -32.05 10.78
N THR A 375 9.00 -30.85 10.28
CA THR A 375 9.30 -29.69 11.12
C THR A 375 8.12 -28.73 11.08
N VAL A 376 7.56 -28.41 12.25
CA VAL A 376 6.57 -27.33 12.41
C VAL A 376 7.27 -26.01 12.76
N LYS A 377 6.71 -24.88 12.32
CA LYS A 377 7.28 -23.53 12.48
C LYS A 377 6.26 -22.54 13.05
N VAL A 378 6.69 -21.62 13.89
CA VAL A 378 5.82 -20.55 14.41
C VAL A 378 5.84 -19.34 13.48
N THR A 379 4.67 -18.90 13.04
CA THR A 379 4.48 -17.63 12.31
C THR A 379 3.83 -16.60 13.23
N GLN A 380 4.34 -15.36 13.21
CA GLN A 380 3.89 -14.25 14.06
C GLN A 380 4.32 -12.90 13.47
N SER A 381 3.80 -11.80 13.99
CA SER A 381 4.35 -10.46 13.77
C SER A 381 4.20 -9.60 15.03
N TRP A 382 5.20 -8.77 15.30
CA TRP A 382 5.29 -7.91 16.48
C TRP A 382 5.87 -6.54 16.08
N PRO A 383 5.72 -5.48 16.89
CA PRO A 383 6.31 -4.17 16.62
C PRO A 383 7.83 -4.23 16.42
N ALA A 384 8.37 -3.38 15.55
CA ALA A 384 9.81 -3.33 15.26
C ALA A 384 10.67 -3.17 16.52
N GLY A 385 11.84 -3.82 16.54
CA GLY A 385 12.75 -3.84 17.70
C GLY A 385 12.27 -4.71 18.88
N THR A 386 11.36 -5.65 18.66
CA THR A 386 10.93 -6.63 19.69
C THR A 386 11.78 -7.90 19.63
N THR A 387 12.43 -8.27 20.74
CA THR A 387 13.13 -9.54 20.89
C THR A 387 12.15 -10.66 21.24
N LEU A 388 12.26 -11.81 20.56
CA LEU A 388 11.40 -12.98 20.78
C LEU A 388 12.20 -14.15 21.37
N ARG A 389 11.60 -14.84 22.34
CA ARG A 389 12.06 -16.13 22.88
C ARG A 389 10.93 -17.15 22.77
N TYR A 390 11.26 -18.39 22.39
CA TYR A 390 10.29 -19.47 22.26
C TYR A 390 10.52 -20.50 23.37
N GLN A 391 9.47 -21.22 23.75
CA GLN A 391 9.56 -22.45 24.52
C GLN A 391 8.46 -23.39 24.00
N TRP A 392 8.85 -24.55 23.46
CA TRP A 392 7.89 -25.58 23.04
C TRP A 392 7.49 -26.48 24.21
N TYR A 393 6.29 -27.04 24.12
CA TYR A 393 5.67 -27.90 25.12
C TYR A 393 5.14 -29.19 24.48
N ARG A 394 5.17 -30.29 25.23
CA ARG A 394 4.67 -31.62 24.87
C ARG A 394 3.74 -32.08 25.99
N ASN A 395 2.46 -32.28 25.68
CA ASN A 395 1.40 -32.58 26.67
C ASN A 395 1.39 -31.59 27.87
N GLY A 396 1.66 -30.30 27.62
CA GLY A 396 1.72 -29.26 28.66
C GLY A 396 3.03 -29.15 29.44
N ALA A 397 3.95 -30.12 29.32
CA ALA A 397 5.28 -30.05 29.91
C ALA A 397 6.27 -29.33 28.98
N ALA A 398 7.16 -28.49 29.51
CA ALA A 398 8.15 -27.75 28.71
C ALA A 398 9.26 -28.69 28.20
N ILE A 399 9.60 -28.59 26.91
CA ILE A 399 10.64 -29.41 26.28
C ILE A 399 12.01 -28.73 26.46
N ARG A 400 12.91 -29.36 27.20
CA ARG A 400 14.28 -28.86 27.43
C ARG A 400 15.00 -28.60 26.09
N GLY A 401 15.58 -27.40 25.94
CA GLY A 401 16.33 -26.99 24.76
C GLY A 401 15.50 -26.60 23.52
N ALA A 402 14.19 -26.84 23.51
CA ALA A 402 13.32 -26.47 22.39
C ALA A 402 12.91 -24.98 22.49
N THR A 403 13.86 -24.09 22.20
CA THR A 403 13.70 -22.63 22.33
C THR A 403 13.79 -21.85 21.01
N GLY A 404 13.84 -22.55 19.87
CA GLY A 404 13.81 -21.97 18.53
C GLY A 404 12.40 -21.78 17.97
N TYR A 405 12.29 -21.03 16.86
CA TYR A 405 11.02 -20.78 16.15
C TYR A 405 10.46 -22.00 15.39
N ALA A 406 11.12 -23.15 15.48
CA ALA A 406 10.77 -24.39 14.78
C ALA A 406 10.99 -25.62 15.69
N LEU A 407 10.22 -26.68 15.47
CA LEU A 407 10.32 -27.95 16.19
C LEU A 407 10.26 -29.13 15.21
N TYR A 408 11.27 -30.00 15.25
CA TYR A 408 11.28 -31.25 14.51
C TYR A 408 10.54 -32.35 15.27
N LEU A 409 9.55 -32.96 14.61
CA LEU A 409 8.67 -33.97 15.19
C LEU A 409 9.29 -35.38 15.07
N ASN A 410 10.25 -35.66 15.95
CA ASN A 410 10.81 -37.00 16.15
C ASN A 410 9.77 -38.02 16.69
N THR A 411 10.19 -39.27 16.86
CA THR A 411 9.34 -40.41 17.28
C THR A 411 8.62 -40.17 18.60
N GLY A 412 9.21 -39.44 19.54
CA GLY A 412 8.64 -39.15 20.86
C GLY A 412 7.39 -38.27 20.83
N TYR A 413 7.14 -37.53 19.75
CA TYR A 413 5.95 -36.68 19.64
C TYR A 413 4.68 -37.43 19.22
N ILE A 414 4.80 -38.63 18.66
CA ILE A 414 3.65 -39.38 18.12
C ILE A 414 2.62 -39.65 19.22
N GLY A 415 1.36 -39.29 18.96
CA GLY A 415 0.25 -39.40 19.92
C GLY A 415 0.21 -38.31 20.99
N THR A 416 1.22 -37.43 21.06
CA THR A 416 1.25 -36.30 22.00
C THR A 416 0.74 -35.01 21.34
N ARG A 417 0.36 -34.03 22.16
CA ARG A 417 0.00 -32.67 21.71
C ARG A 417 1.19 -31.73 21.88
N VAL A 418 1.44 -30.89 20.88
CA VAL A 418 2.49 -29.85 20.92
C VAL A 418 1.92 -28.45 20.80
N ASN A 419 2.52 -27.51 21.52
CA ASN A 419 2.29 -26.08 21.42
C ASN A 419 3.55 -25.29 21.78
N VAL A 420 3.52 -23.98 21.57
CA VAL A 420 4.64 -23.06 21.85
C VAL A 420 4.18 -21.85 22.64
N LYS A 421 4.99 -21.43 23.62
CA LYS A 421 4.90 -20.11 24.26
C LYS A 421 5.91 -19.18 23.58
N VAL A 422 5.41 -18.14 22.93
CA VAL A 422 6.24 -17.03 22.41
C VAL A 422 6.25 -15.93 23.46
N THR A 423 7.45 -15.53 23.88
CA THR A 423 7.68 -14.44 24.84
C THR A 423 8.34 -13.28 24.12
N ALA A 424 7.66 -12.13 24.10
CA ALA A 424 8.08 -10.91 23.42
C ALA A 424 8.51 -9.86 24.45
N SER A 425 9.67 -9.25 24.21
CA SER A 425 10.30 -8.27 25.11
C SER A 425 10.92 -7.12 24.31
N LYS A 426 10.81 -5.88 24.82
CA LYS A 426 11.37 -4.67 24.23
C LYS A 426 11.70 -3.66 25.35
N PRO A 427 12.84 -2.94 25.33
CA PRO A 427 13.19 -1.99 26.38
C PRO A 427 12.10 -0.94 26.61
N GLY A 428 11.70 -0.73 27.86
CA GLY A 428 10.61 0.19 28.23
C GLY A 428 9.19 -0.35 28.03
N TYR A 429 9.01 -1.62 27.66
CA TYR A 429 7.70 -2.27 27.52
C TYR A 429 7.53 -3.45 28.49
N VAL A 430 6.28 -3.76 28.86
CA VAL A 430 5.93 -4.98 29.59
C VAL A 430 6.19 -6.20 28.70
N THR A 431 6.95 -7.17 29.22
CA THR A 431 7.18 -8.45 28.53
C THR A 431 5.86 -9.21 28.40
N ARG A 432 5.49 -9.60 27.18
CA ARG A 432 4.22 -10.29 26.89
C ARG A 432 4.49 -11.73 26.47
N SER A 433 3.73 -12.67 27.02
CA SER A 433 3.71 -14.06 26.55
C SER A 433 2.39 -14.37 25.82
N VAL A 434 2.47 -15.16 24.76
CA VAL A 434 1.29 -15.77 24.09
C VAL A 434 1.61 -17.25 23.85
N THR A 435 0.67 -18.13 24.19
CA THR A 435 0.81 -19.59 24.02
C THR A 435 -0.19 -20.07 22.98
N THR A 436 0.25 -20.91 22.03
CA THR A 436 -0.65 -21.46 21.00
C THR A 436 -1.53 -22.58 21.55
N SER A 437 -2.61 -22.89 20.83
CA SER A 437 -3.38 -24.12 21.00
C SER A 437 -2.51 -25.37 20.78
N ALA A 438 -2.92 -26.50 21.37
CA ALA A 438 -2.13 -27.73 21.43
C ALA A 438 -2.63 -28.80 20.44
N THR A 439 -1.88 -28.95 19.35
CA THR A 439 -2.20 -29.80 18.20
C THR A 439 -1.60 -31.20 18.36
N GLY A 440 -2.39 -32.24 18.11
CA GLY A 440 -1.93 -33.64 18.17
C GLY A 440 -1.00 -34.00 17.01
N VAL A 441 0.06 -34.76 17.30
CA VAL A 441 1.05 -35.21 16.30
C VAL A 441 0.79 -36.65 15.89
N GLY A 442 0.48 -36.86 14.60
CA GLY A 442 0.24 -38.18 14.03
C GLY A 442 1.52 -38.93 13.62
N LYS A 443 1.35 -40.17 13.18
CA LYS A 443 2.39 -40.92 12.45
C LYS A 443 2.63 -40.30 11.06
N ALA A 444 3.71 -40.66 10.39
CA ALA A 444 3.94 -40.28 9.00
C ALA A 444 3.00 -41.06 8.04
N LEU A 445 2.90 -40.62 6.78
CA LEU A 445 2.06 -41.27 5.76
C LEU A 445 2.91 -41.86 4.64
N PHE A 446 2.49 -43.01 4.09
CA PHE A 446 3.08 -43.56 2.86
C PHE A 446 2.56 -42.83 1.62
N ALA A 447 3.47 -42.32 0.79
CA ALA A 447 3.15 -42.05 -0.61
C ALA A 447 3.06 -43.39 -1.36
N LEU A 448 2.07 -43.53 -2.25
CA LEU A 448 2.04 -44.64 -3.21
C LEU A 448 2.80 -44.19 -4.46
N LYS A 449 3.64 -45.06 -5.04
CA LYS A 449 4.42 -44.79 -6.25
C LYS A 449 4.00 -45.68 -7.42
N ALA A 450 3.65 -46.94 -7.15
CA ALA A 450 2.95 -47.82 -8.08
C ALA A 450 1.90 -48.65 -7.33
N ALA A 451 0.75 -48.89 -7.95
CA ALA A 451 -0.32 -49.70 -7.37
C ALA A 451 0.00 -51.22 -7.40
N PRO A 452 -0.67 -52.05 -6.57
CA PRO A 452 -0.53 -53.50 -6.65
C PRO A 452 -1.02 -54.08 -7.99
N THR A 453 -0.39 -55.17 -8.44
CA THR A 453 -0.82 -55.91 -9.64
C THR A 453 -0.96 -57.41 -9.34
N VAL A 454 -1.75 -58.10 -10.15
CA VAL A 454 -1.89 -59.55 -10.14
C VAL A 454 -1.27 -60.10 -11.41
N THR A 455 -0.33 -61.05 -11.29
CA THR A 455 0.31 -61.73 -12.43
C THR A 455 0.18 -63.26 -12.31
N GLY A 456 0.36 -63.98 -13.42
CA GLY A 456 0.20 -65.43 -13.50
C GLY A 456 -0.91 -65.84 -14.49
N ARG A 457 -1.01 -67.15 -14.78
CA ARG A 457 -1.97 -67.68 -15.75
C ARG A 457 -3.39 -67.71 -15.17
N LEU A 458 -4.34 -67.08 -15.85
CA LEU A 458 -5.75 -67.02 -15.46
C LEU A 458 -6.49 -68.33 -15.82
N ALA A 459 -6.20 -69.43 -15.13
CA ALA A 459 -6.84 -70.73 -15.37
C ALA A 459 -6.89 -71.60 -14.10
N LEU A 460 -7.84 -72.54 -14.06
CA LEU A 460 -8.01 -73.51 -12.97
C LEU A 460 -6.68 -74.15 -12.52
N GLY A 461 -6.47 -74.22 -11.20
CA GLY A 461 -5.28 -74.83 -10.59
C GLY A 461 -3.99 -73.99 -10.70
N SER A 462 -3.97 -72.95 -11.54
CA SER A 462 -2.82 -72.05 -11.69
C SER A 462 -2.64 -71.17 -10.45
N VAL A 463 -1.41 -70.70 -10.22
CA VAL A 463 -1.09 -69.79 -9.11
C VAL A 463 -0.98 -68.37 -9.63
N LEU A 464 -1.77 -67.46 -9.06
CA LEU A 464 -1.65 -66.03 -9.24
C LEU A 464 -0.73 -65.45 -8.16
N THR A 465 0.06 -64.45 -8.51
CA THR A 465 1.01 -63.76 -7.63
C THR A 465 0.62 -62.29 -7.49
N ALA A 466 0.53 -61.82 -6.26
CA ALA A 466 0.42 -60.41 -5.95
C ALA A 466 1.80 -59.75 -6.00
N ASN A 467 1.90 -58.65 -6.75
CA ASN A 467 3.01 -57.72 -6.68
C ASN A 467 2.54 -56.51 -5.89
N ALA A 468 3.28 -56.15 -4.84
CA ALA A 468 2.78 -55.28 -3.77
C ALA A 468 2.56 -53.81 -4.17
N GLY A 469 2.98 -53.40 -5.38
CA GLY A 469 3.20 -52.01 -5.73
C GLY A 469 4.50 -51.47 -5.10
N SER A 470 4.70 -50.15 -5.18
CA SER A 470 5.84 -49.47 -4.56
C SER A 470 5.37 -48.26 -3.74
N TYR A 471 6.07 -47.98 -2.64
CA TYR A 471 5.70 -46.99 -1.63
C TYR A 471 6.93 -46.17 -1.24
N ASN A 472 6.72 -44.91 -0.84
CA ASN A 472 7.76 -44.11 -0.20
C ASN A 472 7.32 -43.73 1.23
N PRO A 473 8.08 -44.08 2.28
CA PRO A 473 9.25 -44.98 2.25
C PRO A 473 8.85 -46.43 1.91
N ALA A 474 9.82 -47.29 1.66
CA ALA A 474 9.58 -48.73 1.56
C ALA A 474 9.00 -49.26 2.89
N PRO A 475 7.95 -50.12 2.86
CA PRO A 475 7.39 -50.71 4.06
C PRO A 475 8.37 -51.73 4.68
N SER A 476 8.27 -51.94 5.99
CA SER A 476 9.01 -53.03 6.67
C SER A 476 8.23 -54.35 6.68
N SER A 477 6.90 -54.30 6.46
CA SER A 477 6.07 -55.49 6.31
C SER A 477 4.87 -55.25 5.39
N LEU A 478 4.39 -56.34 4.79
CA LEU A 478 3.27 -56.39 3.85
C LEU A 478 2.36 -57.55 4.25
N SER A 479 1.05 -57.32 4.24
CA SER A 479 0.05 -58.41 4.31
C SER A 479 -0.92 -58.31 3.12
N TYR A 480 -1.52 -59.45 2.77
CA TYR A 480 -2.37 -59.59 1.58
C TYR A 480 -3.76 -60.09 2.00
N GLN A 481 -4.77 -59.78 1.19
CA GLN A 481 -6.09 -60.41 1.24
C GLN A 481 -6.63 -60.48 -0.19
N TRP A 482 -6.99 -61.66 -0.67
CA TRP A 482 -7.59 -61.85 -1.99
C TRP A 482 -9.10 -61.70 -1.95
N TYR A 483 -9.69 -61.27 -3.07
CA TYR A 483 -11.10 -60.95 -3.22
C TYR A 483 -11.65 -61.56 -4.52
N ARG A 484 -12.87 -62.11 -4.47
CA ARG A 484 -13.64 -62.67 -5.58
C ARG A 484 -14.88 -61.79 -5.80
N ASN A 485 -15.00 -61.18 -6.98
CA ASN A 485 -16.04 -60.17 -7.29
C ASN A 485 -16.15 -59.07 -6.21
N GLY A 486 -15.02 -58.65 -5.62
CA GLY A 486 -15.00 -57.64 -4.54
C GLY A 486 -15.30 -58.15 -3.12
N SER A 487 -15.71 -59.42 -2.95
CA SER A 487 -15.90 -60.06 -1.64
C SER A 487 -14.64 -60.79 -1.19
N ALA A 488 -14.25 -60.64 0.09
CA ALA A 488 -13.02 -61.24 0.61
C ALA A 488 -13.07 -62.77 0.62
N ILE A 489 -12.02 -63.43 0.12
CA ILE A 489 -11.89 -64.89 0.13
C ILE A 489 -11.33 -65.32 1.49
N ALA A 490 -12.10 -66.10 2.26
CA ALA A 490 -11.67 -66.57 3.57
C ALA A 490 -10.32 -67.32 3.51
N GLY A 491 -9.43 -67.05 4.46
CA GLY A 491 -8.09 -67.65 4.55
C GLY A 491 -7.06 -67.16 3.52
N ALA A 492 -7.47 -66.59 2.38
CA ALA A 492 -6.59 -66.23 1.27
C ALA A 492 -5.75 -64.95 1.55
N ARG A 493 -4.72 -65.09 2.39
CA ARG A 493 -3.87 -63.98 2.90
C ARG A 493 -2.39 -64.05 2.48
N GLY A 494 -2.03 -65.05 1.67
CA GLY A 494 -0.69 -65.18 1.09
C GLY A 494 -0.44 -64.19 -0.05
N ARG A 495 0.84 -63.96 -0.37
CA ARG A 495 1.25 -63.25 -1.60
C ARG A 495 0.74 -63.96 -2.86
N THR A 496 0.55 -65.27 -2.81
CA THR A 496 0.04 -66.10 -3.89
C THR A 496 -1.37 -66.62 -3.59
N TYR A 497 -2.12 -66.93 -4.65
CA TYR A 497 -3.45 -67.57 -4.58
C TYR A 497 -3.60 -68.61 -5.68
N LYS A 498 -4.05 -69.82 -5.33
CA LYS A 498 -4.30 -70.91 -6.29
C LYS A 498 -5.75 -70.83 -6.77
N VAL A 499 -5.94 -70.70 -8.08
CA VAL A 499 -7.27 -70.60 -8.72
C VAL A 499 -8.07 -71.88 -8.49
N GLY A 500 -9.22 -71.76 -7.82
CA GLY A 500 -10.14 -72.86 -7.54
C GLY A 500 -11.35 -72.87 -8.49
N ALA A 501 -12.15 -73.94 -8.43
CA ALA A 501 -13.34 -74.07 -9.28
C ALA A 501 -14.37 -72.94 -9.07
N ALA A 502 -14.47 -72.39 -7.85
CA ALA A 502 -15.34 -71.27 -7.51
C ALA A 502 -14.90 -69.91 -8.11
N ASP A 503 -13.73 -69.84 -8.75
CA ASP A 503 -13.22 -68.65 -9.45
C ASP A 503 -13.59 -68.63 -10.95
N ASN A 504 -14.23 -69.69 -11.47
CA ASN A 504 -14.56 -69.81 -12.90
C ASN A 504 -15.44 -68.63 -13.38
N GLY A 505 -14.97 -67.89 -14.39
CA GLY A 505 -15.64 -66.68 -14.88
C GLY A 505 -15.77 -65.53 -13.86
N ARG A 506 -15.13 -65.58 -12.69
CA ARG A 506 -15.15 -64.53 -11.67
C ARG A 506 -14.01 -63.53 -11.88
N SER A 507 -14.08 -62.38 -11.21
CA SER A 507 -12.97 -61.43 -11.17
C SER A 507 -12.21 -61.56 -9.84
N LEU A 508 -10.88 -61.65 -9.90
CA LEU A 508 -10.01 -61.69 -8.72
C LEU A 508 -9.23 -60.38 -8.56
N SER A 509 -9.11 -59.89 -7.33
CA SER A 509 -8.19 -58.80 -6.97
C SER A 509 -7.52 -59.07 -5.64
N VAL A 510 -6.46 -58.33 -5.32
CA VAL A 510 -5.73 -58.43 -4.05
C VAL A 510 -5.60 -57.08 -3.38
N ARG A 511 -5.93 -57.01 -2.10
CA ARG A 511 -5.64 -55.86 -1.23
C ARG A 511 -4.32 -56.11 -0.53
N VAL A 512 -3.44 -55.13 -0.58
CA VAL A 512 -2.10 -55.11 0.02
C VAL A 512 -2.08 -54.05 1.12
N MET A 513 -1.65 -54.42 2.32
CA MET A 513 -1.52 -53.52 3.46
C MET A 513 -0.04 -53.34 3.82
N ALA A 514 0.49 -52.15 3.50
CA ALA A 514 1.86 -51.75 3.74
C ALA A 514 2.01 -51.13 5.14
N SER A 515 3.00 -51.61 5.91
CA SER A 515 3.25 -51.18 7.29
C SER A 515 4.72 -50.85 7.54
N ARG A 516 4.98 -49.85 8.39
CA ARG A 516 6.31 -49.46 8.87
C ARG A 516 6.18 -48.79 10.24
N ALA A 517 7.16 -48.99 11.12
CA ALA A 517 7.23 -48.27 12.40
C ALA A 517 7.14 -46.76 12.18
N TYR A 518 6.34 -46.08 13.00
CA TYR A 518 6.07 -44.62 12.94
C TYR A 518 5.32 -44.11 11.69
N TYR A 519 4.78 -45.00 10.84
CA TYR A 519 3.86 -44.67 9.74
C TYR A 519 2.46 -45.22 10.00
N ASP A 520 1.42 -44.52 9.51
CA ASP A 520 0.07 -45.08 9.40
C ASP A 520 0.06 -46.14 8.29
N ALA A 521 -0.51 -47.31 8.56
CA ALA A 521 -0.53 -48.41 7.60
C ALA A 521 -1.42 -48.07 6.39
N LYS A 522 -0.91 -48.32 5.18
CA LYS A 522 -1.61 -47.98 3.94
C LYS A 522 -2.10 -49.23 3.23
N ALA A 523 -3.43 -49.35 3.12
CA ALA A 523 -4.07 -50.39 2.32
C ALA A 523 -4.35 -49.89 0.90
N THR A 524 -4.02 -50.70 -0.10
CA THR A 524 -4.32 -50.46 -1.53
C THR A 524 -4.84 -51.75 -2.17
N THR A 525 -5.60 -51.65 -3.25
CA THR A 525 -6.16 -52.82 -3.95
C THR A 525 -5.70 -52.80 -5.40
N SER A 526 -5.37 -53.97 -5.96
CA SER A 526 -5.07 -54.12 -7.37
C SER A 526 -6.29 -53.82 -8.26
N ALA A 527 -6.05 -53.57 -9.54
CA ALA A 527 -7.07 -53.83 -10.56
C ALA A 527 -7.56 -55.28 -10.47
N ALA A 528 -8.81 -55.54 -10.85
CA ALA A 528 -9.38 -56.88 -10.84
C ALA A 528 -9.13 -57.59 -12.18
N VAL A 529 -8.52 -58.78 -12.13
CA VAL A 529 -8.34 -59.64 -13.31
C VAL A 529 -9.58 -60.52 -13.49
N LYS A 530 -10.21 -60.44 -14.65
CA LYS A 530 -11.35 -61.30 -15.03
C LYS A 530 -10.81 -62.64 -15.48
N LEU A 531 -11.20 -63.72 -14.82
CA LEU A 531 -10.84 -65.06 -15.27
C LEU A 531 -11.73 -65.47 -16.46
N PRO A 532 -11.20 -66.19 -17.46
CA PRO A 532 -12.00 -66.79 -18.50
C PRO A 532 -12.95 -67.85 -17.91
N LEU A 533 -13.98 -68.20 -18.67
CA LEU A 533 -14.73 -69.43 -18.43
C LEU A 533 -13.93 -70.61 -18.96
N TRP A 534 -13.74 -71.64 -18.14
CA TRP A 534 -13.21 -72.93 -18.56
C TRP A 534 -14.28 -74.03 -18.44
N PRO A 535 -14.25 -75.06 -19.31
CA PRO A 535 -15.25 -76.11 -19.32
C PRO A 535 -15.12 -77.02 -18.09
N VAL A 536 -16.27 -77.36 -17.50
CA VAL A 536 -16.37 -78.26 -16.34
C VAL A 536 -16.89 -79.64 -16.74
N THR A 537 -16.72 -80.61 -15.83
CA THR A 537 -17.26 -81.98 -15.91
C THR A 537 -18.48 -82.20 -15.02
N VAL A 538 -19.02 -81.11 -14.43
CA VAL A 538 -20.24 -81.12 -13.62
C VAL A 538 -21.05 -79.85 -13.93
N LEU A 539 -22.14 -80.00 -14.68
CA LEU A 539 -23.15 -78.94 -14.82
C LEU A 539 -24.16 -79.05 -13.67
N ARG A 540 -24.68 -77.92 -13.20
CA ARG A 540 -25.66 -77.86 -12.11
C ARG A 540 -26.90 -77.09 -12.54
N GLY A 541 -28.01 -77.80 -12.63
CA GLY A 541 -29.31 -77.23 -13.00
C GLY A 541 -29.50 -77.10 -14.50
N ASP A 542 -30.57 -76.38 -14.83
CA ASP A 542 -31.08 -76.20 -16.19
C ASP A 542 -30.39 -75.04 -16.92
N GLY A 543 -30.42 -75.10 -18.25
CA GLY A 543 -29.90 -74.06 -19.14
C GLY A 543 -29.26 -74.62 -20.41
N THR A 544 -28.74 -73.72 -21.24
CA THR A 544 -27.98 -74.05 -22.45
C THR A 544 -26.51 -73.68 -22.25
N TYR A 545 -25.62 -74.63 -22.48
CA TYR A 545 -24.20 -74.54 -22.18
C TYR A 545 -23.37 -74.76 -23.44
N ARG A 546 -22.41 -73.87 -23.72
CA ARG A 546 -21.44 -74.04 -24.80
C ARG A 546 -20.53 -75.23 -24.52
N VAL A 547 -20.48 -76.18 -25.43
CA VAL A 547 -19.55 -77.30 -25.37
C VAL A 547 -18.13 -76.76 -25.66
N GLY A 548 -17.10 -77.37 -25.06
CA GLY A 548 -15.72 -76.91 -25.12
C GLY A 548 -15.42 -75.67 -24.26
N ALA A 549 -16.39 -74.78 -24.03
CA ALA A 549 -16.20 -73.55 -23.24
C ALA A 549 -16.82 -73.60 -21.82
N GLN A 550 -17.97 -74.26 -21.65
CA GLN A 550 -18.68 -74.37 -20.36
C GLN A 550 -18.80 -75.82 -19.89
N ILE A 551 -19.03 -76.78 -20.80
CA ILE A 551 -18.97 -78.22 -20.52
C ILE A 551 -17.91 -78.90 -21.41
N LYS A 552 -17.19 -79.89 -20.88
CA LYS A 552 -16.29 -80.73 -21.68
C LYS A 552 -17.07 -81.80 -22.45
N PRO A 553 -16.69 -82.16 -23.69
CA PRO A 553 -17.17 -83.40 -24.32
C PRO A 553 -16.92 -84.64 -23.45
N GLY A 554 -17.77 -85.65 -23.59
CA GLY A 554 -17.73 -86.92 -22.84
C GLY A 554 -19.11 -87.50 -22.57
N LEU A 555 -19.15 -88.66 -21.93
CA LEU A 555 -20.38 -89.33 -21.50
C LEU A 555 -20.81 -88.83 -20.11
N TYR A 556 -22.01 -88.26 -20.03
CA TYR A 556 -22.62 -87.73 -18.83
C TYR A 556 -23.87 -88.53 -18.43
N ARG A 557 -24.20 -88.48 -17.15
CA ARG A 557 -25.48 -88.94 -16.58
C ARG A 557 -26.17 -87.76 -15.91
N ALA A 558 -27.48 -87.68 -16.06
CA ALA A 558 -28.32 -86.80 -15.25
C ALA A 558 -28.40 -87.29 -13.79
N THR A 559 -28.73 -86.40 -12.85
CA THR A 559 -28.82 -86.74 -11.42
C THR A 559 -30.20 -86.48 -10.80
N GLY A 560 -31.16 -85.99 -11.59
CA GLY A 560 -32.57 -85.97 -11.20
C GLY A 560 -33.19 -87.38 -11.16
N GLY A 561 -34.45 -87.45 -10.76
CA GLY A 561 -35.25 -88.69 -10.72
C GLY A 561 -36.71 -88.51 -11.14
N GLY A 562 -37.04 -87.44 -11.87
CA GLY A 562 -38.39 -87.20 -12.41
C GLY A 562 -38.55 -87.67 -13.87
N PRO A 563 -39.79 -87.78 -14.37
CA PRO A 563 -40.10 -88.25 -15.73
C PRO A 563 -39.98 -87.17 -16.81
N ASP A 564 -39.83 -85.89 -16.44
CA ASP A 564 -39.85 -84.75 -17.38
C ASP A 564 -38.46 -84.27 -17.83
N CYS A 565 -37.41 -85.09 -17.72
CA CYS A 565 -36.06 -84.66 -18.12
C CYS A 565 -36.00 -84.46 -19.63
N TYR A 566 -35.67 -83.24 -20.03
CA TYR A 566 -35.46 -82.86 -21.41
C TYR A 566 -34.01 -82.41 -21.63
N TRP A 567 -33.36 -82.92 -22.68
CA TRP A 567 -32.03 -82.45 -23.08
C TRP A 567 -31.86 -82.41 -24.59
N GLU A 568 -30.95 -81.54 -25.04
CA GLU A 568 -30.62 -81.34 -26.46
C GLU A 568 -29.10 -81.29 -26.60
N ARG A 569 -28.55 -82.00 -27.60
CA ARG A 569 -27.23 -81.70 -28.17
C ARG A 569 -27.46 -80.79 -29.37
N LEU A 570 -26.65 -79.75 -29.54
CA LEU A 570 -26.91 -78.69 -30.54
C LEU A 570 -25.74 -78.49 -31.52
N SER A 571 -26.07 -78.32 -32.80
CA SER A 571 -25.18 -77.80 -33.85
C SER A 571 -25.08 -76.27 -33.82
N GLY A 572 -26.07 -75.58 -33.24
CA GLY A 572 -26.12 -74.12 -33.23
C GLY A 572 -26.90 -73.53 -32.05
N PHE A 573 -27.27 -72.26 -32.18
CA PHE A 573 -28.03 -71.50 -31.18
C PHE A 573 -29.14 -70.65 -31.84
N GLY A 574 -29.57 -70.98 -33.06
CA GLY A 574 -30.64 -70.28 -33.77
C GLY A 574 -32.05 -70.52 -33.21
N GLY A 575 -32.22 -71.58 -32.41
CA GLY A 575 -33.51 -71.98 -31.83
C GLY A 575 -34.43 -72.72 -32.81
N ARG A 576 -33.88 -73.24 -33.92
CA ARG A 576 -34.58 -74.02 -34.94
C ARG A 576 -34.44 -75.52 -34.66
N LEU A 577 -35.28 -76.33 -35.30
CA LEU A 577 -35.13 -77.79 -35.23
C LEU A 577 -33.80 -78.26 -35.84
N ASP A 578 -33.33 -77.59 -36.89
CA ASP A 578 -32.03 -77.86 -37.54
C ASP A 578 -30.81 -77.55 -36.64
N ASP A 579 -30.99 -76.79 -35.55
CA ASP A 579 -29.95 -76.57 -34.54
C ASP A 579 -29.77 -77.80 -33.61
N ILE A 580 -30.63 -78.82 -33.69
CA ILE A 580 -30.66 -79.97 -32.76
C ILE A 580 -29.99 -81.20 -33.39
N ASN A 581 -28.83 -81.60 -32.85
CA ASN A 581 -28.11 -82.82 -33.22
C ASN A 581 -28.77 -84.10 -32.68
N ALA A 582 -29.40 -84.00 -31.51
CA ALA A 582 -30.14 -85.06 -30.82
C ALA A 582 -30.95 -84.44 -29.67
N ASN A 583 -32.11 -85.00 -29.33
CA ASN A 583 -32.82 -84.65 -28.10
C ASN A 583 -33.43 -85.88 -27.42
N TYR A 584 -33.89 -85.67 -26.19
CA TYR A 584 -34.50 -86.68 -25.35
C TYR A 584 -35.58 -86.04 -24.49
N PHE A 585 -36.69 -86.76 -24.29
CA PHE A 585 -37.69 -86.47 -23.27
C PHE A 585 -38.05 -87.75 -22.53
N GLY A 586 -37.96 -87.74 -21.20
CA GLY A 586 -38.30 -88.90 -20.37
C GLY A 586 -37.58 -88.92 -19.02
N SER A 587 -37.34 -90.12 -18.48
CA SER A 587 -36.73 -90.31 -17.16
C SER A 587 -35.39 -89.61 -17.01
N ALA A 588 -35.23 -88.83 -15.94
CA ALA A 588 -33.96 -88.22 -15.54
C ALA A 588 -32.86 -89.26 -15.19
N ARG A 589 -33.19 -90.56 -15.17
CA ARG A 589 -32.23 -91.65 -15.24
C ARG A 589 -31.75 -91.84 -16.70
N THR A 590 -31.14 -90.81 -17.29
CA THR A 590 -30.68 -90.81 -18.69
C THR A 590 -29.17 -90.55 -18.81
N TYR A 591 -28.59 -91.03 -19.91
CA TYR A 591 -27.17 -90.84 -20.28
C TYR A 591 -27.08 -90.10 -21.62
N VAL A 592 -26.09 -89.21 -21.76
CA VAL A 592 -25.81 -88.48 -23.01
C VAL A 592 -24.31 -88.40 -23.29
N GLN A 593 -23.93 -88.76 -24.51
CA GLN A 593 -22.58 -88.61 -25.06
C GLN A 593 -22.48 -87.25 -25.77
N ILE A 594 -21.99 -86.25 -25.05
CA ILE A 594 -21.74 -84.90 -25.59
C ILE A 594 -20.44 -84.95 -26.39
N ASN A 595 -20.54 -84.64 -27.68
CA ASN A 595 -19.46 -84.82 -28.64
C ASN A 595 -18.62 -83.55 -28.82
N ALA A 596 -17.39 -83.72 -29.30
CA ALA A 596 -16.46 -82.59 -29.48
C ALA A 596 -16.87 -81.61 -30.60
N GLY A 597 -17.75 -82.05 -31.51
CA GLY A 597 -18.36 -81.20 -32.55
C GLY A 597 -19.74 -80.64 -32.18
N ASP A 598 -20.28 -80.94 -30.99
CA ASP A 598 -21.46 -80.20 -30.51
C ASP A 598 -21.06 -78.76 -30.20
N VAL A 599 -21.90 -77.80 -30.55
CA VAL A 599 -21.74 -76.37 -30.23
C VAL A 599 -22.40 -76.05 -28.89
N GLY A 600 -23.52 -76.70 -28.58
CA GLY A 600 -24.29 -76.50 -27.36
C GLY A 600 -24.84 -77.79 -26.76
N PHE A 601 -25.17 -77.72 -25.47
CA PHE A 601 -25.96 -78.70 -24.74
C PHE A 601 -27.03 -77.98 -23.92
N THR A 602 -28.31 -78.24 -24.19
CA THR A 602 -29.43 -77.76 -23.36
C THR A 602 -29.86 -78.85 -22.39
N SER A 603 -30.24 -78.47 -21.17
CA SER A 603 -30.99 -79.34 -20.29
C SER A 603 -32.07 -78.59 -19.51
N ARG A 604 -33.20 -79.28 -19.26
CA ARG A 604 -34.35 -78.83 -18.49
C ARG A 604 -34.86 -79.99 -17.62
N ARG A 605 -35.13 -79.75 -16.33
CA ARG A 605 -35.63 -80.72 -15.33
C ARG A 605 -34.79 -81.99 -15.06
N CYS A 606 -33.61 -82.14 -15.67
CA CYS A 606 -32.74 -83.31 -15.49
C CYS A 606 -31.87 -83.28 -14.21
N GLY A 607 -31.87 -82.17 -13.47
CA GLY A 607 -31.04 -81.99 -12.28
C GLY A 607 -29.63 -81.49 -12.59
N SER A 608 -28.60 -82.13 -12.05
CA SER A 608 -27.20 -81.88 -12.44
C SER A 608 -26.72 -82.93 -13.43
N TRP A 609 -25.70 -82.61 -14.23
CA TRP A 609 -25.04 -83.59 -15.11
C TRP A 609 -23.62 -83.83 -14.65
N THR A 610 -23.23 -85.10 -14.54
CA THR A 610 -21.88 -85.52 -14.11
C THR A 610 -21.31 -86.54 -15.09
N THR A 611 -20.02 -86.44 -15.39
CA THR A 611 -19.28 -87.48 -16.14
C THR A 611 -19.42 -88.85 -15.47
N VAL A 612 -19.63 -89.91 -16.25
CA VAL A 612 -19.89 -91.26 -15.71
C VAL A 612 -18.64 -91.92 -15.12
N SER A 613 -18.86 -92.81 -14.13
CA SER A 613 -17.84 -93.79 -13.71
C SER A 613 -17.72 -94.90 -14.77
N PRO A 614 -16.53 -95.47 -15.06
CA PRO A 614 -16.42 -96.69 -15.86
C PRO A 614 -17.05 -97.93 -15.19
N SER A 615 -17.30 -97.87 -13.87
CA SER A 615 -18.00 -98.92 -13.12
C SER A 615 -19.50 -98.63 -12.95
N GLY A 616 -20.23 -99.65 -12.49
CA GLY A 616 -21.66 -99.61 -12.15
C GLY A 616 -22.07 -100.87 -11.38
N PRO A 617 -23.35 -100.97 -10.95
CA PRO A 617 -23.84 -102.04 -10.08
C PRO A 617 -23.98 -103.43 -10.75
N ARG A 618 -23.89 -103.53 -12.08
CA ARG A 618 -24.04 -104.80 -12.85
C ARG A 618 -25.26 -105.62 -12.42
N ALA A 619 -26.42 -104.97 -12.32
CA ALA A 619 -27.63 -105.57 -11.79
C ALA A 619 -28.18 -106.73 -12.67
N THR A 620 -29.03 -107.56 -12.07
CA THR A 620 -29.86 -108.59 -12.73
C THR A 620 -31.35 -108.25 -12.69
N ARG A 621 -31.71 -107.02 -12.27
CA ARG A 621 -33.08 -106.50 -12.26
C ARG A 621 -33.10 -105.04 -12.68
N ILE A 622 -34.15 -104.65 -13.40
CA ILE A 622 -34.54 -103.27 -13.67
C ILE A 622 -35.84 -103.03 -12.93
N THR A 623 -35.91 -101.98 -12.11
CA THR A 623 -37.03 -101.69 -11.19
C THR A 623 -37.48 -100.23 -11.29
N ALA A 624 -37.04 -99.50 -12.31
CA ALA A 624 -37.30 -98.09 -12.53
C ALA A 624 -36.98 -97.71 -13.98
N ASP A 625 -37.69 -96.72 -14.50
CA ASP A 625 -37.57 -96.28 -15.90
C ASP A 625 -36.31 -95.44 -16.18
N GLY A 626 -35.89 -95.48 -17.44
CA GLY A 626 -34.77 -94.74 -18.01
C GLY A 626 -33.70 -95.65 -18.62
N THR A 627 -32.56 -95.05 -18.91
CA THR A 627 -31.43 -95.66 -19.59
C THR A 627 -30.50 -96.38 -18.60
N TYR A 628 -30.04 -97.58 -18.96
CA TYR A 628 -29.09 -98.42 -18.22
C TYR A 628 -27.92 -98.77 -19.14
N ARG A 629 -26.66 -98.66 -18.67
CA ARG A 629 -25.49 -99.08 -19.45
C ARG A 629 -25.32 -100.60 -19.37
N VAL A 630 -25.33 -101.27 -20.52
CA VAL A 630 -25.22 -102.73 -20.60
C VAL A 630 -23.80 -103.18 -20.23
N GLY A 631 -23.71 -104.28 -19.49
CA GLY A 631 -22.47 -104.80 -18.88
C GLY A 631 -22.01 -104.05 -17.61
N ILE A 632 -22.45 -102.79 -17.42
CA ILE A 632 -21.96 -101.87 -16.38
C ILE A 632 -23.02 -101.60 -15.31
N ASP A 633 -24.22 -101.12 -15.68
CA ASP A 633 -25.34 -100.92 -14.76
C ASP A 633 -26.28 -102.13 -14.73
N ILE A 634 -26.45 -102.79 -15.86
CA ILE A 634 -27.31 -103.97 -16.06
C ILE A 634 -26.53 -105.05 -16.82
N LEU A 635 -26.67 -106.33 -16.45
CA LEU A 635 -26.00 -107.43 -17.16
C LEU A 635 -26.77 -107.81 -18.44
N PRO A 636 -26.08 -108.12 -19.56
CA PRO A 636 -26.73 -108.67 -20.75
C PRO A 636 -27.30 -110.08 -20.48
N GLY A 637 -28.24 -110.49 -21.32
CA GLY A 637 -29.00 -111.73 -21.22
C GLY A 637 -30.50 -111.51 -21.36
N THR A 638 -31.27 -112.58 -21.20
CA THR A 638 -32.73 -112.56 -21.30
C THR A 638 -33.36 -112.12 -19.98
N TYR A 639 -34.35 -111.23 -20.06
CA TYR A 639 -35.15 -110.72 -18.95
C TYR A 639 -36.61 -111.01 -19.21
N TYR A 640 -37.36 -111.32 -18.15
CA TYR A 640 -38.81 -111.44 -18.17
C TYR A 640 -39.44 -110.36 -17.28
N GLY A 641 -40.67 -109.97 -17.61
CA GLY A 641 -41.45 -109.03 -16.81
C GLY A 641 -42.88 -108.90 -17.31
N TYR A 642 -43.58 -107.88 -16.84
CA TYR A 642 -44.95 -107.57 -17.26
C TYR A 642 -45.03 -106.10 -17.66
N ALA A 643 -45.46 -105.83 -18.89
CA ALA A 643 -45.64 -104.50 -19.42
C ALA A 643 -46.75 -103.76 -18.64
N GLY A 644 -46.43 -102.56 -18.14
CA GLY A 644 -47.43 -101.60 -17.70
C GLY A 644 -48.01 -100.83 -18.88
N GLN A 645 -48.91 -99.89 -18.57
CA GLN A 645 -49.53 -99.03 -19.58
C GLN A 645 -48.44 -98.17 -20.27
N TYR A 646 -48.37 -98.25 -21.60
CA TYR A 646 -47.32 -97.64 -22.43
C TYR A 646 -45.90 -98.13 -22.13
N CYS A 647 -45.74 -99.42 -21.80
CA CYS A 647 -44.44 -100.06 -21.79
C CYS A 647 -43.75 -99.93 -23.15
N GLY A 648 -42.50 -99.47 -23.14
CA GLY A 648 -41.60 -99.51 -24.28
C GLY A 648 -40.16 -99.72 -23.84
N TRP A 649 -39.41 -100.50 -24.61
CA TRP A 649 -37.98 -100.71 -24.38
C TRP A 649 -37.19 -100.62 -25.68
N ARG A 650 -35.92 -100.23 -25.59
CA ARG A 650 -34.98 -100.21 -26.72
C ARG A 650 -33.56 -100.55 -26.33
N THR A 651 -32.86 -101.30 -27.18
CA THR A 651 -31.41 -101.51 -27.06
C THR A 651 -30.66 -100.47 -27.90
N LEU A 652 -29.53 -99.98 -27.39
CA LEU A 652 -28.81 -98.84 -27.96
C LEU A 652 -27.34 -99.19 -28.23
N SER A 653 -26.82 -98.86 -29.41
CA SER A 653 -25.40 -98.99 -29.79
C SER A 653 -24.52 -97.87 -29.22
N GLY A 654 -25.12 -96.79 -28.71
CA GLY A 654 -24.44 -95.63 -28.15
C GLY A 654 -25.29 -94.82 -27.17
N PHE A 655 -24.98 -93.53 -27.06
CA PHE A 655 -25.63 -92.55 -26.16
C PHE A 655 -25.63 -91.12 -26.74
N GLY A 656 -25.32 -90.94 -28.02
CA GLY A 656 -25.48 -89.67 -28.72
C GLY A 656 -26.94 -89.22 -28.81
N GLY A 657 -27.91 -90.15 -28.76
CA GLY A 657 -29.35 -89.90 -28.75
C GLY A 657 -29.97 -89.76 -30.14
N THR A 658 -29.31 -90.24 -31.19
CA THR A 658 -29.86 -90.22 -32.56
C THR A 658 -30.63 -91.51 -32.87
N PHE A 659 -31.42 -91.54 -33.94
CA PHE A 659 -32.26 -92.70 -34.27
C PHE A 659 -31.42 -93.92 -34.70
N GLU A 660 -30.27 -93.67 -35.35
CA GLU A 660 -29.32 -94.67 -35.84
C GLU A 660 -28.59 -95.42 -34.72
N GLU A 661 -28.66 -94.93 -33.47
CA GLU A 661 -28.17 -95.66 -32.30
C GLU A 661 -29.15 -96.71 -31.78
N ILE A 662 -30.41 -96.73 -32.23
CA ILE A 662 -31.39 -97.76 -31.83
C ILE A 662 -31.05 -99.07 -32.57
N MET A 663 -30.71 -100.11 -31.81
CA MET A 663 -30.42 -101.44 -32.35
C MET A 663 -31.66 -102.32 -32.46
N ASP A 664 -32.59 -102.16 -31.50
CA ASP A 664 -33.85 -102.91 -31.41
C ASP A 664 -34.82 -102.10 -30.53
N ILE A 665 -36.13 -102.18 -30.79
CA ILE A 665 -37.17 -101.42 -30.08
C ILE A 665 -38.53 -102.13 -30.18
N ASP A 666 -39.25 -102.20 -29.06
CA ASP A 666 -40.55 -102.86 -28.95
C ASP A 666 -41.45 -102.15 -27.92
N LEU A 667 -42.76 -102.31 -28.09
CA LEU A 667 -43.83 -101.73 -27.28
C LEU A 667 -44.80 -102.84 -26.83
N PRO A 668 -44.36 -103.76 -25.95
CA PRO A 668 -45.12 -104.98 -25.65
C PRO A 668 -46.32 -104.71 -24.73
N GLU A 669 -47.37 -105.52 -24.89
CA GLU A 669 -48.53 -105.55 -24.00
C GLU A 669 -48.59 -106.87 -23.23
N GLY A 670 -48.79 -106.82 -21.91
CA GLY A 670 -48.85 -108.00 -21.05
C GLY A 670 -47.48 -108.63 -20.71
N PRO A 671 -47.39 -109.96 -20.54
CA PRO A 671 -46.12 -110.65 -20.24
C PRO A 671 -45.11 -110.49 -21.37
N MET A 672 -43.89 -110.05 -21.04
CA MET A 672 -42.82 -109.77 -22.01
C MET A 672 -41.53 -110.50 -21.68
N ILE A 673 -40.78 -110.87 -22.73
CA ILE A 673 -39.43 -111.43 -22.65
C ILE A 673 -38.54 -110.65 -23.60
N VAL A 674 -37.48 -110.02 -23.08
CA VAL A 674 -36.53 -109.20 -23.84
C VAL A 674 -35.10 -109.72 -23.64
N THR A 675 -34.33 -109.87 -24.71
CA THR A 675 -32.92 -110.25 -24.62
C THR A 675 -32.03 -109.04 -24.86
N ILE A 676 -31.38 -108.56 -23.79
CA ILE A 676 -30.41 -107.47 -23.86
C ILE A 676 -29.08 -108.05 -24.38
N PRO A 677 -28.63 -107.75 -25.61
CA PRO A 677 -27.48 -108.40 -26.20
C PRO A 677 -26.18 -107.83 -25.65
N SER A 678 -25.11 -108.64 -25.64
CA SER A 678 -23.82 -108.29 -25.02
C SER A 678 -23.01 -107.20 -25.75
N ASN A 679 -23.37 -106.89 -26.99
CA ASN A 679 -22.79 -105.81 -27.80
C ASN A 679 -23.53 -104.47 -27.67
N ALA A 680 -24.74 -104.43 -27.10
CA ALA A 680 -25.41 -103.17 -26.79
C ALA A 680 -24.59 -102.36 -25.78
N ARG A 681 -24.70 -101.03 -25.87
CA ARG A 681 -24.12 -100.08 -24.91
C ARG A 681 -25.16 -99.60 -23.91
N GLY A 682 -26.37 -99.32 -24.38
CA GLY A 682 -27.52 -98.94 -23.57
C GLY A 682 -28.68 -99.93 -23.69
N PHE A 683 -29.47 -100.00 -22.64
CA PHE A 683 -30.83 -100.50 -22.64
C PHE A 683 -31.71 -99.45 -21.98
N GLU A 684 -32.74 -98.99 -22.68
CA GLU A 684 -33.66 -97.99 -22.17
C GLU A 684 -35.06 -98.59 -22.06
N VAL A 685 -35.78 -98.20 -21.00
CA VAL A 685 -37.08 -98.77 -20.67
C VAL A 685 -37.97 -97.71 -20.01
N HIS A 686 -39.26 -97.73 -20.32
CA HIS A 686 -40.27 -96.82 -19.81
C HIS A 686 -41.59 -97.57 -19.63
N GLY A 687 -42.30 -97.40 -18.51
CA GLY A 687 -43.63 -98.00 -18.28
C GLY A 687 -43.65 -99.53 -18.05
N CYS A 688 -42.50 -100.20 -18.06
CA CYS A 688 -42.42 -101.67 -18.12
C CYS A 688 -42.26 -102.37 -16.75
N GLY A 689 -42.58 -101.68 -15.65
CA GLY A 689 -42.61 -102.26 -14.30
C GLY A 689 -41.24 -102.78 -13.81
N THR A 690 -41.15 -104.08 -13.52
CA THR A 690 -39.89 -104.73 -13.12
C THR A 690 -39.52 -105.85 -14.10
N LEU A 691 -38.36 -105.71 -14.73
CA LEU A 691 -37.71 -106.77 -15.51
C LEU A 691 -36.72 -107.51 -14.63
N THR A 692 -36.78 -108.85 -14.61
CA THR A 692 -35.84 -109.72 -13.89
C THR A 692 -35.11 -110.62 -14.88
N ARG A 693 -33.79 -110.74 -14.74
CA ARG A 693 -32.96 -111.60 -15.59
C ARG A 693 -33.25 -113.08 -15.28
N TYR A 694 -33.27 -113.89 -16.34
CA TYR A 694 -33.19 -115.35 -16.28
C TYR A 694 -31.74 -115.81 -15.97
#